data_AF-A0A6I1KAG1-F1
#
_entry.id   AF-A0A6I1KAG1-F1
#
_cell.length_a   1.000
_cell.length_b   1.000
_cell.length_c   1.000
_cell.angle_alpha   90.00
_cell.angle_beta   90.00
_cell.angle_gamma   90.00
#
_symmetry.space_group_name_H-M   'P 1'
#
loop_
_entity.id
_entity.type
_entity.pdbx_description
1 polymer ?
#
loop_
_entity_poly.entity_id
_entity_poly.type
_entity_poly.pdbx_seq_one_letter_code
_entity_poly.pdbx_strand_id
1 'polypeptide(L)'
;MNPFRPAALAVATSLVFTATLSAADYKVPQKNLGFPTYKNAPPGKQMSGQHAPATTPALSPEEARKRFTLPPGFEIRLFASEPEVVNPVAMTWDERGRLWVVELYEYPLGAKPGAKGRDRIKILEDTDGDGRADKVTVFAEGFSLATGILLGHGGVFLGQAPHLLFLQDTNAPAGAGIGAFQKANKQTVLLKGFGLEDRHELLNGFTWGPDGQLYMTHGVFTRANVSSPERPGEPAVRMDAAVARYNVQTRKFEVYADGTSNPWGVDFDRAGNAFLSACVIDHMFHMAPGGIYVRQGGQPMFPYAYQMLPSIVDHRHKMAAYAGIQVYLGDQWPAEHYGTIFCGNLHDNAVHQDTLTPNGSTFKSSFKQDFVRANDGWFMPVSQQVGPDGALWVMDWYDKYPCYQNARADPEGVDREHGRIWRVVHTGGEKGKKVPSRPEVNMDLAKLTSAQLVERLAHANVWQRKMAQRVLSERNDDRIKAPLEKLFTDGATLEARLTSLWTLHSAGLLKLPGDLLRTAANDKDPAIRTWTARLIGESRIGTRMHMALLKQLAADTEPTVRLAVATACRQFTSGSLTVNTPVSLTGAVTGQPANFVQPIIESLLHASTDPKDLTIGHMIWMASEPLVARGGSFAYELLNKEGVRKTALAGSFAYKSMRRVCDLQNPVQLDAALDFIGGLPATDALLPFALNGLVDGQKGKALKPNKPTDAVMQRLLASPREDVVRFARQLGALWGDAGAMQASLALVNDAKAPLDERLKAAQTARQLKNDAARDALLKAITPGNPEPLVLEAIAGLSQLGADTTAEALFAQWKNFSPAARRTAAETLASRARWASQLLSELEQKRILASDIPAATIRTLTRSEADFGMLAKRATAVFGRVRDANADKLKLIAAKKSMILGAKGQPDLKAGYEVAKKTCFTCHKLHGEGADIGPDLTGVGRSSLDALLANIIDPNQIIGAGYEMVEITTKDDRSVSGRMVEHTDTRVRLLSAGPKEDVVAKSDIAKLRVSELSVMAEGLEQMPDADFRNLIAYILNPPGDKAPFSWKNDAGSAGVQPASAPKAGKAPEKKSSTGSPEPRLGQPRSDARVDWESVSLWNPEWRVVAPEFEGTPAKLLDFAGKQNVLLTHPFDREKPAALERELTIPAGQKTTLKLLVAAHEKGDWELRVLANGKPLLKQLIARQGTETWQPVTVDLTPLAGRKVTLRLENAANGWSWEFGYWSIIEVKSERVAAAR
;
A
#
# COMPACT_ATOMS: atom_id res chain seq x y z
N MET A 1 1.74 -15.60 75.10
CA MET A 1 0.73 -16.54 74.58
C MET A 1 -0.55 -16.30 75.37
N ASN A 2 -1.67 -16.12 74.65
CA ASN A 2 -2.89 -15.34 75.01
C ASN A 2 -2.63 -13.86 75.36
N PRO A 3 -3.60 -12.92 75.26
CA PRO A 3 -4.62 -12.60 74.23
C PRO A 3 -4.64 -11.06 73.90
N PHE A 4 -5.72 -10.55 73.26
CA PHE A 4 -6.29 -9.16 73.27
C PHE A 4 -6.40 -8.33 71.97
N ARG A 5 -7.67 -8.00 71.63
CA ARG A 5 -8.20 -6.80 70.95
C ARG A 5 -8.05 -5.54 71.86
N PRO A 6 -8.61 -4.34 71.56
CA PRO A 6 -8.56 -3.42 70.41
C PRO A 6 -8.27 -1.95 70.85
N ALA A 7 -8.28 -0.94 69.97
CA ALA A 7 -8.73 0.43 70.33
C ALA A 7 -9.07 1.28 69.10
N ALA A 8 -10.15 2.05 69.23
CA ALA A 8 -10.72 3.01 68.28
C ALA A 8 -10.80 4.41 68.93
N LEU A 9 -11.24 5.41 68.13
CA LEU A 9 -11.65 6.79 68.44
C LEU A 9 -10.52 7.81 68.72
N ALA A 10 -10.65 9.13 68.49
CA ALA A 10 -11.46 10.01 67.65
C ALA A 10 -11.18 11.47 68.11
N VAL A 11 -11.14 12.41 67.14
CA VAL A 11 -11.70 13.80 67.20
C VAL A 11 -10.93 14.98 67.87
N ALA A 12 -10.83 16.07 67.06
CA ALA A 12 -10.80 17.52 67.38
C ALA A 12 -9.50 18.13 67.98
N THR A 13 -9.06 19.37 67.72
CA THR A 13 -9.55 20.54 66.94
C THR A 13 -8.37 21.50 66.67
N SER A 14 -8.56 22.39 65.70
CA SER A 14 -7.72 23.52 65.24
C SER A 14 -7.20 24.51 66.30
N LEU A 15 -6.01 25.09 66.12
CA LEU A 15 -5.81 26.50 65.66
C LEU A 15 -4.31 26.93 65.56
N VAL A 16 -3.95 27.37 64.35
CA VAL A 16 -3.10 28.52 63.96
C VAL A 16 -1.85 28.89 64.78
N PHE A 17 -0.69 28.77 64.12
CA PHE A 17 0.33 29.83 64.13
C PHE A 17 0.90 30.02 62.72
N THR A 18 0.83 31.26 62.25
CA THR A 18 1.36 31.77 60.99
C THR A 18 2.88 31.89 61.04
N ALA A 19 3.57 31.29 60.08
CA ALA A 19 4.84 31.79 59.56
C ALA A 19 4.91 31.50 58.06
N THR A 20 4.85 32.56 57.28
CA THR A 20 5.08 32.63 55.84
C THR A 20 6.51 32.20 55.51
N LEU A 21 6.69 31.25 54.59
CA LEU A 21 7.77 31.21 53.59
C LEU A 21 7.33 30.29 52.43
N SER A 22 7.49 30.80 51.22
CA SER A 22 6.87 30.35 49.97
C SER A 22 7.38 29.00 49.45
N ALA A 23 6.47 28.24 48.84
CA ALA A 23 6.77 27.23 47.84
C ALA A 23 7.24 27.90 46.54
N ALA A 24 8.52 28.24 46.47
CA ALA A 24 9.25 28.52 45.24
C ALA A 24 10.67 27.99 45.44
N ASP A 25 11.22 27.34 44.43
CA ASP A 25 12.61 26.86 44.35
C ASP A 25 12.93 25.45 44.87
N TYR A 26 12.16 24.45 44.42
CA TYR A 26 12.77 23.17 44.05
C TYR A 26 12.63 22.94 42.55
N LYS A 27 13.45 23.67 41.77
CA LYS A 27 13.75 23.27 40.40
C LYS A 27 14.67 22.06 40.49
N VAL A 28 14.19 20.91 40.03
CA VAL A 28 15.10 19.86 39.57
C VAL A 28 16.03 20.54 38.55
N PRO A 29 17.36 20.47 38.71
CA PRO A 29 18.25 20.98 37.69
C PRO A 29 18.01 20.15 36.43
N GLN A 30 17.23 20.67 35.48
CA GLN A 30 17.34 20.22 34.10
C GLN A 30 18.77 20.55 33.73
N LYS A 31 19.62 19.51 33.63
CA LYS A 31 20.89 19.65 32.94
C LYS A 31 20.54 20.24 31.58
N ASN A 32 20.96 21.48 31.33
CA ASN A 32 21.04 22.01 29.98
C ASN A 32 22.11 21.19 29.26
N LEU A 33 21.75 19.96 28.88
CA LEU A 33 22.44 19.24 27.84
C LEU A 33 22.21 20.13 26.62
N GLY A 34 23.27 20.79 26.12
CA GLY A 34 23.21 21.89 25.13
C GLY A 34 22.69 21.48 23.75
N PHE A 35 21.59 20.74 23.69
CA PHE A 35 20.92 20.33 22.48
C PHE A 35 19.91 21.40 22.07
N PRO A 36 19.91 21.85 20.81
CA PRO A 36 18.88 22.76 20.33
C PRO A 36 17.52 22.04 20.33
N THR A 37 16.61 22.50 21.20
CA THR A 37 15.17 22.22 21.07
C THR A 37 14.62 23.22 20.06
N TYR A 38 14.17 22.71 18.92
CA TYR A 38 13.67 23.56 17.82
C TYR A 38 12.25 24.00 18.13
N LYS A 39 11.94 25.30 18.06
CA LYS A 39 10.57 25.79 18.30
C LYS A 39 9.73 25.75 17.03
N ASN A 40 8.53 25.18 17.13
CA ASN A 40 7.51 25.15 16.09
C ASN A 40 6.63 26.41 16.14
N ALA A 41 6.36 27.00 14.98
CA ALA A 41 5.39 28.07 14.81
C ALA A 41 4.52 27.77 13.57
N PRO A 42 3.30 27.24 13.73
CA PRO A 42 2.49 26.77 12.60
C PRO A 42 1.86 27.93 11.82
N PRO A 43 2.05 28.03 10.48
CA PRO A 43 1.34 28.97 9.61
C PRO A 43 0.35 28.31 8.63
N GLY A 44 0.16 26.98 8.68
CA GLY A 44 -0.61 26.21 7.69
C GLY A 44 -2.11 26.02 8.00
N LYS A 45 -2.87 25.58 6.99
CA LYS A 45 -4.32 25.34 7.07
C LYS A 45 -4.61 23.88 7.45
N GLN A 46 -5.02 23.65 8.69
CA GLN A 46 -5.32 22.32 9.24
C GLN A 46 -6.58 21.68 8.63
N MET A 47 -6.60 20.35 8.54
CA MET A 47 -7.79 19.58 8.13
C MET A 47 -8.78 19.41 9.30
N SER A 48 -10.07 19.20 9.00
CA SER A 48 -11.17 19.08 10.00
C SER A 48 -11.82 17.68 10.02
N GLY A 49 -12.43 17.27 11.15
CA GLY A 49 -13.22 16.02 11.33
C GLY A 49 -12.53 14.90 12.14
N GLN A 50 -12.73 13.58 11.85
CA GLN A 50 -12.09 12.49 12.63
C GLN A 50 -10.57 12.40 12.43
N HIS A 51 -10.01 13.10 11.43
CA HIS A 51 -8.57 13.35 11.31
C HIS A 51 -8.18 14.73 11.84
N ALA A 52 -9.02 15.41 12.63
CA ALA A 52 -8.61 16.68 13.20
C ALA A 52 -7.34 16.47 14.05
N PRO A 53 -6.40 17.42 14.01
CA PRO A 53 -5.35 17.43 15.01
C PRO A 53 -5.93 17.37 16.41
N ALA A 54 -5.16 16.84 17.36
CA ALA A 54 -5.45 17.08 18.75
C ALA A 54 -5.65 18.60 18.98
N THR A 55 -6.83 18.98 19.46
CA THR A 55 -7.20 20.38 19.72
C THR A 55 -6.71 20.86 21.08
N THR A 56 -6.24 19.94 21.92
CA THR A 56 -5.64 20.21 23.22
C THR A 56 -4.17 20.58 23.04
N PRO A 57 -3.60 21.41 23.93
CA PRO A 57 -2.16 21.59 23.98
C PRO A 57 -1.45 20.27 24.36
N ALA A 58 -0.19 20.15 23.96
CA ALA A 58 0.70 19.10 24.44
C ALA A 58 0.77 19.12 25.98
N LEU A 59 0.53 17.97 26.61
CA LEU A 59 0.74 17.79 28.05
C LEU A 59 2.22 17.68 28.37
N SER A 60 2.64 18.07 29.57
CA SER A 60 3.95 17.71 30.09
C SER A 60 4.06 16.19 30.32
N PRO A 61 5.28 15.61 30.36
CA PRO A 61 5.44 14.18 30.61
C PRO A 61 4.78 13.71 31.92
N GLU A 62 4.83 14.51 32.98
CA GLU A 62 4.23 14.15 34.27
C GLU A 62 2.69 14.22 34.25
N GLU A 63 2.10 15.12 33.48
CA GLU A 63 0.65 15.17 33.27
C GLU A 63 0.17 14.01 32.41
N ALA A 64 0.87 13.69 31.31
CA ALA A 64 0.57 12.53 30.49
C ALA A 64 0.65 11.24 31.32
N ARG A 65 1.71 11.08 32.13
CA ARG A 65 1.88 9.93 33.06
C ARG A 65 0.64 9.70 33.94
N LYS A 66 0.04 10.77 34.45
CA LYS A 66 -1.14 10.70 35.34
C LYS A 66 -2.44 10.36 34.59
N ARG A 67 -2.50 10.55 33.28
CA ARG A 67 -3.69 10.25 32.46
C ARG A 67 -3.77 8.82 31.98
N PHE A 68 -2.63 8.12 31.91
CA PHE A 68 -2.63 6.72 31.49
C PHE A 68 -3.48 5.85 32.41
N THR A 69 -4.26 4.97 31.78
CA THR A 69 -4.98 3.88 32.43
C THR A 69 -4.36 2.56 32.01
N LEU A 70 -4.04 1.71 33.00
CA LEU A 70 -3.47 0.37 32.82
C LEU A 70 -4.19 -0.62 33.75
N PRO A 71 -4.09 -1.94 33.50
CA PRO A 71 -4.57 -2.96 34.42
C PRO A 71 -3.96 -2.83 35.83
N PRO A 72 -4.67 -3.30 36.88
CA PRO A 72 -4.15 -3.32 38.24
C PRO A 72 -2.78 -4.01 38.34
N GLY A 73 -1.89 -3.46 39.18
CA GLY A 73 -0.54 -3.98 39.37
C GLY A 73 0.50 -3.50 38.35
N PHE A 74 0.08 -2.78 37.30
CA PHE A 74 0.99 -2.17 36.33
C PHE A 74 1.18 -0.66 36.55
N GLU A 75 2.36 -0.18 36.18
CA GLU A 75 2.68 1.24 36.12
C GLU A 75 3.36 1.58 34.79
N ILE A 76 3.02 2.75 34.24
CA ILE A 76 3.79 3.34 33.16
C ILE A 76 4.79 4.36 33.73
N ARG A 77 6.06 4.23 33.33
CA ARG A 77 7.17 5.04 33.82
C ARG A 77 7.91 5.68 32.66
N LEU A 78 8.24 6.96 32.83
CA LEU A 78 9.00 7.70 31.82
C LEU A 78 10.48 7.31 31.91
N PHE A 79 11.06 6.87 30.79
CA PHE A 79 12.50 6.63 30.67
C PHE A 79 13.21 7.85 30.10
N ALA A 80 12.68 8.42 29.01
CA ALA A 80 13.22 9.61 28.35
C ALA A 80 12.09 10.44 27.74
N SER A 81 12.25 11.75 27.71
CA SER A 81 11.37 12.71 27.03
C SER A 81 12.20 13.76 26.32
N GLU A 82 11.57 14.78 25.76
CA GLU A 82 12.23 16.00 25.35
C GLU A 82 13.09 16.64 26.49
N PRO A 83 14.33 17.12 26.22
CA PRO A 83 15.05 17.13 24.94
C PRO A 83 15.90 15.88 24.66
N GLU A 84 15.97 14.91 25.58
CA GLU A 84 16.75 13.67 25.40
C GLU A 84 16.33 12.94 24.13
N VAL A 85 15.02 12.88 23.85
CA VAL A 85 14.42 12.27 22.67
C VAL A 85 13.28 13.12 22.09
N VAL A 86 13.21 13.26 20.77
CA VAL A 86 12.13 13.95 20.02
C VAL A 86 11.80 13.19 18.73
N ASN A 87 10.53 13.17 18.32
CA ASN A 87 10.01 12.41 17.16
C ASN A 87 10.62 11.00 16.98
N PRO A 88 10.61 10.15 18.02
CA PRO A 88 11.17 8.82 17.91
C PRO A 88 10.30 7.93 17.01
N VAL A 89 10.91 7.21 16.07
CA VAL A 89 10.19 6.34 15.11
C VAL A 89 10.57 4.87 15.17
N ALA A 90 11.81 4.57 15.56
CA ALA A 90 12.30 3.20 15.66
C ALA A 90 13.32 3.09 16.81
N MET A 91 13.28 1.97 17.55
CA MET A 91 14.24 1.66 18.61
C MET A 91 14.87 0.28 18.47
N THR A 92 16.00 0.08 19.14
CA THR A 92 16.64 -1.22 19.31
C THR A 92 17.58 -1.19 20.53
N TRP A 93 18.15 -2.33 20.92
CA TRP A 93 18.96 -2.48 22.12
C TRP A 93 20.36 -2.98 21.78
N ASP A 94 21.38 -2.49 22.49
CA ASP A 94 22.73 -3.09 22.45
C ASP A 94 22.96 -4.08 23.60
N GLU A 95 24.06 -4.80 23.54
CA GLU A 95 24.48 -5.81 24.53
C GLU A 95 24.77 -5.26 25.94
N ARG A 96 24.79 -3.93 26.11
CA ARG A 96 24.90 -3.25 27.42
C ARG A 96 23.53 -2.87 27.98
N GLY A 97 22.46 -3.16 27.25
CA GLY A 97 21.09 -2.77 27.62
C GLY A 97 20.83 -1.28 27.45
N ARG A 98 21.56 -0.57 26.58
CA ARG A 98 21.28 0.82 26.22
C ARG A 98 20.28 0.87 25.07
N LEU A 99 19.41 1.87 25.09
CA LEU A 99 18.38 2.05 24.07
C LEU A 99 18.91 2.91 22.92
N TRP A 100 18.83 2.43 21.70
CA TRP A 100 19.19 3.16 20.49
C TRP A 100 17.91 3.60 19.79
N VAL A 101 17.80 4.88 19.43
CA VAL A 101 16.59 5.48 18.87
C VAL A 101 16.91 6.23 17.58
N VAL A 102 16.05 6.08 16.58
CA VAL A 102 16.01 6.95 15.41
C VAL A 102 15.00 8.05 15.65
N GLU A 103 15.46 9.29 15.52
CA GLU A 103 14.61 10.48 15.46
C GLU A 103 14.37 10.87 14.01
N LEU A 104 13.09 11.04 13.65
CA LEU A 104 12.63 11.28 12.29
C LEU A 104 12.17 12.75 12.15
N TYR A 105 13.14 13.65 12.11
CA TYR A 105 12.91 15.08 12.06
C TYR A 105 12.39 15.56 10.68
N GLU A 106 12.85 14.93 9.60
CA GLU A 106 12.54 15.32 8.23
C GLU A 106 11.15 14.88 7.77
N TYR A 107 10.39 14.17 8.60
CA TYR A 107 9.00 13.89 8.29
C TYR A 107 8.17 15.19 8.24
N PRO A 108 7.22 15.30 7.29
CA PRO A 108 6.79 14.28 6.31
C PRO A 108 7.43 14.41 4.92
N LEU A 109 8.22 15.47 4.68
CA LEU A 109 8.65 15.85 3.32
C LEU A 109 10.00 15.26 2.92
N GLY A 110 10.83 14.89 3.89
CA GLY A 110 12.25 14.63 3.70
C GLY A 110 13.06 15.93 3.64
N ALA A 111 14.39 15.76 3.66
CA ALA A 111 15.32 16.86 3.50
C ALA A 111 15.14 17.50 2.12
N LYS A 112 15.30 18.83 2.07
CA LYS A 112 15.29 19.57 0.80
C LYS A 112 16.44 19.06 -0.10
N PRO A 113 16.27 19.02 -1.43
CA PRO A 113 17.34 18.65 -2.34
C PRO A 113 18.63 19.43 -2.06
N GLY A 114 19.76 18.72 -1.98
CA GLY A 114 21.08 19.30 -1.67
C GLY A 114 21.31 19.66 -0.20
N ALA A 115 20.28 19.63 0.65
CA ALA A 115 20.44 19.82 2.09
C ALA A 115 20.82 18.51 2.78
N LYS A 116 21.68 18.61 3.80
CA LYS A 116 21.92 17.50 4.73
C LYS A 116 20.67 17.34 5.59
N GLY A 117 20.13 16.13 5.68
CA GLY A 117 18.97 15.85 6.51
C GLY A 117 19.30 15.94 8.01
N ARG A 118 18.27 16.04 8.85
CA ARG A 118 18.38 16.24 10.29
C ARG A 118 17.99 15.01 11.12
N ASP A 119 17.60 13.92 10.48
CA ASP A 119 17.36 12.68 11.19
C ASP A 119 18.66 12.15 11.78
N ARG A 120 18.54 11.53 12.96
CA ARG A 120 19.68 11.13 13.78
C ARG A 120 19.41 9.86 14.57
N ILE A 121 20.50 9.19 14.91
CA ILE A 121 20.53 8.03 15.80
C ILE A 121 21.11 8.48 17.13
N LYS A 122 20.35 8.28 18.21
CA LYS A 122 20.78 8.54 19.59
C LYS A 122 20.91 7.25 20.38
N ILE A 123 21.84 7.24 21.33
CA ILE A 123 22.00 6.20 22.36
C ILE A 123 21.57 6.84 23.68
N LEU A 124 20.59 6.22 24.35
CA LEU A 124 20.06 6.62 25.65
C LEU A 124 20.54 5.60 26.70
N GLU A 125 21.23 6.09 27.73
CA GLU A 125 21.85 5.31 28.78
C GLU A 125 21.36 5.78 30.16
N ASP A 126 21.07 4.83 31.04
CA ASP A 126 20.68 5.02 32.45
C ASP A 126 21.87 4.65 33.33
N THR A 127 22.77 5.60 33.61
CA THR A 127 24.08 5.31 34.19
C THR A 127 24.06 4.95 35.67
N ASP A 128 22.95 5.18 36.38
CA ASP A 128 22.80 4.88 37.81
C ASP A 128 21.74 3.79 38.12
N GLY A 129 20.98 3.35 37.12
CA GLY A 129 19.98 2.29 37.24
C GLY A 129 18.70 2.74 37.94
N ASP A 130 18.40 4.05 37.97
CA ASP A 130 17.16 4.59 38.53
C ASP A 130 15.94 4.37 37.63
N GLY A 131 16.17 3.94 36.39
CA GLY A 131 15.15 3.67 35.39
C GLY A 131 14.90 4.83 34.44
N ARG A 132 15.74 5.87 34.42
CA ARG A 132 15.70 7.03 33.51
C ARG A 132 17.00 7.19 32.74
N ALA A 133 16.92 7.67 31.52
CA ALA A 133 18.11 8.06 30.77
C ALA A 133 18.72 9.34 31.37
N ASP A 134 19.99 9.30 31.73
CA ASP A 134 20.75 10.43 32.26
C ASP A 134 21.93 10.83 31.35
N LYS A 135 22.17 10.03 30.30
CA LYS A 135 23.20 10.25 29.30
C LYS A 135 22.67 9.96 27.90
N VAL A 136 22.95 10.89 26.99
CA VAL A 136 22.57 10.83 25.58
C VAL A 136 23.81 11.00 24.71
N THR A 137 24.00 10.09 23.75
CA THR A 137 25.04 10.18 22.73
C THR A 137 24.42 10.25 21.35
N VAL A 138 24.76 11.25 20.53
CA VAL A 138 24.40 11.27 19.10
C VAL A 138 25.41 10.41 18.34
N PHE A 139 25.00 9.21 17.93
CA PHE A 139 25.87 8.25 17.24
C PHE A 139 26.09 8.63 15.77
N ALA A 140 25.03 9.01 15.08
CA ALA A 140 25.06 9.40 13.67
C ALA A 140 23.92 10.38 13.37
N GLU A 141 24.13 11.25 12.40
CA GLU A 141 23.17 12.27 11.99
C GLU A 141 23.41 12.65 10.53
N GLY A 142 22.45 13.34 9.91
CA GLY A 142 22.56 13.72 8.51
C GLY A 142 21.60 12.99 7.58
N PHE A 143 20.68 12.22 8.14
CA PHE A 143 19.81 11.34 7.38
C PHE A 143 18.50 12.03 7.03
N SER A 144 17.83 11.49 6.02
CA SER A 144 16.52 11.97 5.58
C SER A 144 15.58 10.78 5.45
N LEU A 145 14.49 10.81 6.22
CA LEU A 145 13.47 9.78 6.32
C LEU A 145 14.04 8.42 6.76
N ALA A 146 14.84 8.45 7.82
CA ALA A 146 15.31 7.25 8.50
C ALA A 146 14.17 6.65 9.35
N THR A 147 13.79 5.40 9.06
CA THR A 147 12.54 4.79 9.58
C THR A 147 12.71 3.39 10.18
N GLY A 148 13.92 2.81 10.12
CA GLY A 148 14.22 1.52 10.74
C GLY A 148 15.64 1.44 11.28
N ILE A 149 15.84 0.73 12.40
CA ILE A 149 17.15 0.52 13.01
C ILE A 149 17.28 -0.90 13.57
N LEU A 150 18.44 -1.53 13.36
CA LEU A 150 18.80 -2.78 14.04
C LEU A 150 20.31 -2.88 14.23
N LEU A 151 20.75 -3.44 15.37
CA LEU A 151 22.17 -3.63 15.67
C LEU A 151 22.60 -5.08 15.42
N GLY A 152 23.73 -5.26 14.74
CA GLY A 152 24.37 -6.57 14.61
C GLY A 152 25.45 -6.60 13.55
N HIS A 153 26.17 -7.71 13.49
CA HIS A 153 27.28 -7.97 12.58
C HIS A 153 28.33 -6.85 12.57
N GLY A 154 28.62 -6.27 13.74
CA GLY A 154 29.61 -5.20 13.89
C GLY A 154 29.18 -3.84 13.34
N GLY A 155 27.87 -3.55 13.30
CA GLY A 155 27.35 -2.26 12.87
C GLY A 155 25.87 -2.02 13.14
N VAL A 156 25.37 -0.95 12.54
CA VAL A 156 23.97 -0.49 12.62
C VAL A 156 23.35 -0.56 11.23
N PHE A 157 22.31 -1.38 11.09
CA PHE A 157 21.44 -1.38 9.92
C PHE A 157 20.45 -0.22 10.05
N LEU A 158 20.44 0.68 9.08
CA LEU A 158 19.55 1.84 9.05
C LEU A 158 18.69 1.81 7.78
N GLY A 159 17.37 1.73 7.96
CA GLY A 159 16.40 1.88 6.90
C GLY A 159 16.25 3.36 6.57
N GLN A 160 16.80 3.80 5.44
CA GLN A 160 16.69 5.17 4.95
C GLN A 160 16.43 5.13 3.45
N ALA A 161 15.16 4.96 3.07
CA ALA A 161 14.77 4.86 1.68
C ALA A 161 15.37 6.01 0.83
N PRO A 162 15.96 5.73 -0.34
CA PRO A 162 15.83 4.48 -1.10
C PRO A 162 16.84 3.38 -0.75
N HIS A 163 17.54 3.48 0.39
CA HIS A 163 18.62 2.58 0.78
C HIS A 163 18.39 1.83 2.10
N LEU A 164 18.93 0.61 2.16
CA LEU A 164 19.35 0.00 3.43
C LEU A 164 20.82 0.33 3.63
N LEU A 165 21.13 1.08 4.68
CA LEU A 165 22.48 1.49 5.04
C LEU A 165 23.06 0.62 6.15
N PHE A 166 24.38 0.50 6.17
CA PHE A 166 25.15 -0.11 7.26
C PHE A 166 26.17 0.90 7.78
N LEU A 167 26.06 1.25 9.06
CA LEU A 167 26.91 2.23 9.73
C LEU A 167 27.86 1.53 10.69
N GLN A 168 29.11 1.97 10.71
CA GLN A 168 30.15 1.42 11.58
C GLN A 168 30.92 2.53 12.28
N ASP A 169 31.39 2.23 13.50
CA ASP A 169 32.42 2.98 14.20
C ASP A 169 33.74 2.18 14.10
N THR A 170 34.57 2.50 13.11
CA THR A 170 35.84 1.80 12.90
C THR A 170 36.93 2.21 13.90
N ASN A 171 36.65 3.18 14.78
CA ASN A 171 37.56 3.56 15.86
C ASN A 171 37.30 2.75 17.14
N ALA A 172 36.16 2.04 17.22
CA ALA A 172 35.85 1.18 18.35
C ALA A 172 36.87 0.02 18.45
N PRO A 173 37.28 -0.37 19.67
CA PRO A 173 38.20 -1.48 19.85
C PRO A 173 37.66 -2.77 19.23
N ALA A 174 38.51 -3.47 18.47
CA ALA A 174 38.14 -4.74 17.85
C ALA A 174 37.65 -5.74 18.90
N GLY A 175 36.52 -6.40 18.62
CA GLY A 175 35.93 -7.40 19.53
C GLY A 175 35.20 -6.83 20.75
N ALA A 176 35.17 -5.51 20.97
CA ALA A 176 34.46 -4.90 22.10
C ALA A 176 32.92 -4.81 21.92
N GLY A 177 32.40 -5.30 20.79
CA GLY A 177 30.99 -5.23 20.46
C GLY A 177 30.51 -3.85 20.03
N ILE A 178 29.23 -3.77 19.64
CA ILE A 178 28.55 -2.53 19.24
C ILE A 178 28.31 -1.61 20.45
N GLY A 179 28.28 -2.17 21.67
CA GLY A 179 28.20 -1.43 22.92
C GLY A 179 29.39 -0.50 23.18
N ALA A 180 30.51 -0.69 22.47
CA ALA A 180 31.66 0.22 22.53
C ALA A 180 31.53 1.43 21.58
N PHE A 181 30.61 1.39 20.62
CA PHE A 181 30.49 2.41 19.58
C PHE A 181 30.10 3.76 20.17
N GLN A 182 30.75 4.81 19.67
CA GLN A 182 30.49 6.20 20.05
C GLN A 182 30.00 7.03 18.87
N LYS A 183 30.56 6.83 17.68
CA LYS A 183 30.21 7.63 16.50
C LYS A 183 30.44 6.87 15.19
N ALA A 184 29.46 6.91 14.30
CA ALA A 184 29.63 6.35 12.96
C ALA A 184 30.67 7.16 12.17
N ASN A 185 31.63 6.47 11.55
CA ASN A 185 32.65 7.05 10.68
C ASN A 185 32.74 6.34 9.32
N LYS A 186 31.99 5.24 9.13
CA LYS A 186 31.86 4.54 7.85
C LYS A 186 30.39 4.21 7.58
N GLN A 187 29.97 4.44 6.35
CA GLN A 187 28.63 4.12 5.84
C GLN A 187 28.75 3.27 4.56
N THR A 188 27.92 2.24 4.44
CA THR A 188 27.86 1.37 3.27
C THR A 188 26.42 1.17 2.84
N VAL A 189 26.15 1.20 1.53
CA VAL A 189 24.82 0.89 0.97
C VAL A 189 24.74 -0.61 0.74
N LEU A 190 23.89 -1.31 1.50
CA LEU A 190 23.70 -2.76 1.37
C LEU A 190 22.67 -3.11 0.30
N LEU A 191 21.57 -2.38 0.27
CA LEU A 191 20.47 -2.55 -0.69
C LEU A 191 20.00 -1.16 -1.16
N LYS A 192 19.52 -1.10 -2.40
CA LYS A 192 18.93 0.11 -3.01
C LYS A 192 17.60 -0.21 -3.67
N GLY A 193 16.80 0.82 -3.93
CA GLY A 193 15.57 0.73 -4.73
C GLY A 193 14.29 0.64 -3.89
N PHE A 194 14.35 0.97 -2.61
CA PHE A 194 13.15 1.20 -1.79
C PHE A 194 12.45 2.49 -2.23
N GLY A 195 11.12 2.46 -2.31
CA GLY A 195 10.33 3.56 -2.81
C GLY A 195 10.25 4.73 -1.83
N LEU A 196 9.76 5.86 -2.33
CA LEU A 196 9.60 7.11 -1.60
C LEU A 196 8.27 7.80 -1.94
N GLU A 197 7.37 7.10 -2.63
CA GLU A 197 6.08 7.63 -3.06
C GLU A 197 5.19 7.96 -1.87
N ASP A 198 5.14 7.07 -0.89
CA ASP A 198 4.40 7.28 0.34
C ASP A 198 5.29 7.25 1.59
N ARG A 199 5.43 8.42 2.23
CA ARG A 199 6.39 8.66 3.31
C ARG A 199 5.97 8.08 4.66
N HIS A 200 4.77 7.50 4.76
CA HIS A 200 4.31 6.77 5.93
C HIS A 200 4.29 5.24 5.73
N GLU A 201 4.68 4.76 4.55
CA GLU A 201 4.75 3.34 4.17
C GLU A 201 6.19 2.91 3.78
N LEU A 202 7.19 3.60 4.32
CA LEU A 202 8.60 3.39 4.00
C LEU A 202 9.15 2.09 4.62
N LEU A 203 10.38 1.73 4.23
CA LEU A 203 11.15 0.62 4.78
C LEU A 203 11.28 0.70 6.32
N ASN A 204 10.60 -0.17 7.05
CA ASN A 204 10.56 -0.13 8.52
C ASN A 204 10.57 -1.53 9.15
N GLY A 205 10.29 -1.61 10.46
CA GLY A 205 9.95 -2.87 11.14
C GLY A 205 11.11 -3.85 11.32
N PHE A 206 12.33 -3.35 11.57
CA PHE A 206 13.52 -4.21 11.60
C PHE A 206 13.56 -5.11 12.84
N THR A 207 13.84 -6.39 12.65
CA THR A 207 14.06 -7.36 13.73
C THR A 207 14.97 -8.51 13.29
N TRP A 208 15.62 -9.18 14.24
CA TRP A 208 16.31 -10.44 13.97
C TRP A 208 15.32 -11.59 14.02
N GLY A 209 15.23 -12.35 12.93
CA GLY A 209 14.50 -13.60 12.92
C GLY A 209 15.22 -14.70 13.70
N PRO A 210 14.52 -15.76 14.13
CA PRO A 210 15.16 -16.89 14.79
C PRO A 210 16.21 -17.59 13.92
N ASP A 211 16.10 -17.49 12.59
CA ASP A 211 17.08 -17.96 11.61
C ASP A 211 18.37 -17.11 11.56
N GLY A 212 18.45 -16.00 12.30
CA GLY A 212 19.59 -15.08 12.30
C GLY A 212 19.61 -14.11 11.12
N GLN A 213 18.51 -13.99 10.36
CA GLN A 213 18.41 -13.04 9.26
C GLN A 213 17.73 -11.74 9.69
N LEU A 214 18.00 -10.64 8.98
CA LEU A 214 17.37 -9.34 9.20
C LEU A 214 16.00 -9.33 8.51
N TYR A 215 14.91 -9.14 9.25
CA TYR A 215 13.57 -8.99 8.72
C TYR A 215 13.19 -7.51 8.62
N MET A 216 12.37 -7.15 7.65
CA MET A 216 11.92 -5.78 7.40
C MET A 216 10.57 -5.75 6.69
N THR A 217 9.84 -4.65 6.85
CA THR A 217 8.51 -4.44 6.28
C THR A 217 8.49 -3.24 5.32
N HIS A 218 7.57 -3.26 4.35
CA HIS A 218 7.38 -2.21 3.35
C HIS A 218 5.93 -2.20 2.86
N GLY A 219 5.34 -1.02 2.69
CA GLY A 219 3.91 -0.90 2.38
C GLY A 219 3.54 -1.07 0.92
N VAL A 220 2.24 -0.95 0.67
CA VAL A 220 1.54 -1.33 -0.56
C VAL A 220 1.59 -0.25 -1.63
N PHE A 221 1.67 1.04 -1.22
CA PHE A 221 1.68 2.18 -2.15
C PHE A 221 3.05 2.78 -2.36
N THR A 222 4.03 2.40 -1.54
CA THR A 222 5.44 2.65 -1.79
C THR A 222 6.01 1.48 -2.58
N ARG A 223 6.65 1.76 -3.70
CA ARG A 223 7.08 0.70 -4.64
C ARG A 223 8.56 0.40 -4.46
N ALA A 224 8.92 -0.85 -4.16
CA ALA A 224 10.33 -1.22 -4.00
C ALA A 224 10.80 -2.23 -5.06
N ASN A 225 11.83 -1.85 -5.82
CA ASN A 225 12.59 -2.74 -6.71
C ASN A 225 13.99 -2.92 -6.12
N VAL A 226 14.10 -3.82 -5.17
CA VAL A 226 15.27 -3.94 -4.31
C VAL A 226 16.40 -4.67 -5.04
N SER A 227 17.58 -4.07 -5.07
CA SER A 227 18.80 -4.68 -5.63
C SER A 227 19.98 -4.48 -4.71
N SER A 228 20.94 -5.41 -4.78
CA SER A 228 22.19 -5.33 -4.03
C SER A 228 23.30 -4.72 -4.92
N PRO A 229 23.98 -3.64 -4.49
CA PRO A 229 25.16 -3.12 -5.18
C PRO A 229 26.29 -4.15 -5.31
N GLU A 230 26.38 -5.10 -4.37
CA GLU A 230 27.39 -6.17 -4.38
C GLU A 230 27.01 -7.37 -5.28
N ARG A 231 25.76 -7.41 -5.79
CA ARG A 231 25.25 -8.48 -6.67
C ARG A 231 24.57 -7.90 -7.93
N PRO A 232 25.28 -7.13 -8.77
CA PRO A 232 24.69 -6.39 -9.89
C PRO A 232 24.08 -7.27 -11.00
N GLY A 233 24.40 -8.57 -11.03
CA GLY A 233 23.85 -9.53 -12.00
C GLY A 233 22.54 -10.21 -11.56
N GLU A 234 22.10 -10.01 -10.31
CA GLU A 234 20.82 -10.55 -9.87
C GLU A 234 19.65 -9.62 -10.22
N PRO A 235 18.50 -10.17 -10.62
CA PRO A 235 17.31 -9.36 -10.88
C PRO A 235 16.85 -8.67 -9.58
N ALA A 236 16.35 -7.44 -9.72
CA ALA A 236 15.75 -6.73 -8.60
C ALA A 236 14.54 -7.51 -8.07
N VAL A 237 14.41 -7.55 -6.74
CA VAL A 237 13.28 -8.19 -6.06
C VAL A 237 12.23 -7.13 -5.79
N ARG A 238 11.01 -7.35 -6.30
CA ARG A 238 9.87 -6.49 -6.02
C ARG A 238 9.33 -6.74 -4.61
N MET A 239 9.05 -5.68 -3.87
CA MET A 239 8.44 -5.73 -2.54
C MET A 239 7.41 -4.61 -2.38
N ASP A 240 6.13 -4.92 -2.58
CA ASP A 240 5.01 -4.00 -2.34
C ASP A 240 3.97 -4.70 -1.47
N ALA A 241 3.77 -4.23 -0.24
CA ALA A 241 3.04 -4.92 0.82
C ALA A 241 3.68 -6.27 1.14
N ALA A 242 4.72 -6.28 1.99
CA ALA A 242 5.38 -7.52 2.32
C ALA A 242 6.19 -7.45 3.62
N VAL A 243 6.53 -8.63 4.11
CA VAL A 243 7.71 -8.82 4.97
C VAL A 243 8.81 -9.49 4.13
N ALA A 244 10.00 -8.91 4.16
CA ALA A 244 11.18 -9.43 3.49
C ALA A 244 12.26 -9.75 4.51
N ARG A 245 13.22 -10.58 4.11
CA ARG A 245 14.41 -10.85 4.90
C ARG A 245 15.68 -10.70 4.07
N TYR A 246 16.75 -10.35 4.77
CA TYR A 246 18.08 -10.17 4.24
C TYR A 246 19.08 -11.04 5.01
N ASN A 247 19.71 -11.97 4.30
CA ASN A 247 20.80 -12.75 4.84
C ASN A 247 22.11 -11.94 4.75
N VAL A 248 22.66 -11.56 5.91
CA VAL A 248 23.85 -10.71 5.98
C VAL A 248 25.10 -11.43 5.46
N GLN A 249 25.18 -12.76 5.63
CA GLN A 249 26.35 -13.56 5.22
C GLN A 249 26.34 -13.81 3.71
N THR A 250 25.20 -14.23 3.15
CA THR A 250 25.08 -14.54 1.72
C THR A 250 24.69 -13.33 0.87
N ARG A 251 24.37 -12.19 1.49
CA ARG A 251 23.88 -10.96 0.85
C ARG A 251 22.61 -11.16 0.03
N LYS A 252 21.84 -12.22 0.32
CA LYS A 252 20.60 -12.55 -0.40
C LYS A 252 19.44 -11.77 0.23
N PHE A 253 18.68 -11.08 -0.61
CA PHE A 253 17.42 -10.45 -0.25
C PHE A 253 16.26 -11.25 -0.86
N GLU A 254 15.23 -11.54 -0.07
CA GLU A 254 14.02 -12.20 -0.59
C GLU A 254 12.78 -11.80 0.19
N VAL A 255 11.63 -11.81 -0.50
CA VAL A 255 10.32 -11.65 0.15
C VAL A 255 10.00 -12.93 0.90
N TYR A 256 9.77 -12.82 2.21
CA TYR A 256 9.43 -13.93 3.08
C TYR A 256 7.95 -14.30 2.93
N ALA A 257 7.07 -13.29 2.89
CA ALA A 257 5.64 -13.43 2.60
C ALA A 257 5.09 -12.12 2.00
N ASP A 258 4.14 -12.23 1.07
CA ASP A 258 3.55 -11.13 0.26
C ASP A 258 2.12 -10.83 0.73
N GLY A 259 1.71 -9.57 0.75
CA GLY A 259 0.33 -9.13 1.01
C GLY A 259 0.25 -8.07 2.11
N THR A 260 -0.96 -7.88 2.64
CA THR A 260 -1.32 -6.83 3.62
C THR A 260 -1.47 -5.42 3.03
N SER A 261 -1.09 -4.38 3.77
CA SER A 261 -1.32 -2.97 3.45
C SER A 261 -0.06 -2.18 3.77
N ASN A 262 -0.07 -1.44 4.89
CA ASN A 262 1.06 -0.76 5.49
C ASN A 262 1.49 -1.52 6.76
N PRO A 263 2.37 -2.52 6.62
CA PRO A 263 2.89 -3.28 7.75
C PRO A 263 3.87 -2.46 8.60
N TRP A 264 3.60 -2.38 9.91
CA TRP A 264 4.41 -1.63 10.89
C TRP A 264 5.02 -2.56 11.94
N GLY A 265 5.89 -3.44 11.47
CA GLY A 265 6.65 -4.36 12.30
C GLY A 265 6.29 -5.82 12.10
N VAL A 266 7.22 -6.67 12.51
CA VAL A 266 7.07 -8.13 12.57
C VAL A 266 7.76 -8.60 13.85
N ASP A 267 7.16 -9.56 14.56
CA ASP A 267 7.78 -10.21 15.71
C ASP A 267 7.44 -11.70 15.75
N PHE A 268 8.16 -12.44 16.59
CA PHE A 268 8.11 -13.89 16.63
C PHE A 268 7.63 -14.40 18.00
N ASP A 269 6.76 -15.41 17.98
CA ASP A 269 6.41 -16.14 19.20
C ASP A 269 7.58 -17.01 19.71
N ARG A 270 7.34 -17.67 20.85
CA ARG A 270 8.33 -18.59 21.46
C ARG A 270 8.75 -19.75 20.56
N ALA A 271 7.94 -20.11 19.57
CA ALA A 271 8.20 -21.18 18.62
C ALA A 271 8.80 -20.67 17.30
N GLY A 272 8.98 -19.35 17.14
CA GLY A 272 9.52 -18.75 15.93
C GLY A 272 8.52 -18.61 14.77
N ASN A 273 7.22 -18.48 15.06
CA ASN A 273 6.20 -18.09 14.09
C ASN A 273 6.14 -16.57 13.95
N ALA A 274 6.06 -16.06 12.72
CA ALA A 274 6.10 -14.62 12.45
C ALA A 274 4.70 -14.01 12.45
N PHE A 275 4.53 -12.91 13.18
CA PHE A 275 3.29 -12.13 13.23
C PHE A 275 3.56 -10.70 12.79
N LEU A 276 2.60 -10.11 12.09
CA LEU A 276 2.73 -8.79 11.50
C LEU A 276 1.47 -7.96 11.81
N SER A 277 1.67 -6.70 12.18
CA SER A 277 0.60 -5.71 12.32
C SER A 277 0.50 -4.85 11.08
N ALA A 278 -0.73 -4.54 10.66
CA ALA A 278 -0.99 -3.75 9.45
C ALA A 278 -2.06 -2.68 9.69
N CYS A 279 -1.88 -1.49 9.10
CA CYS A 279 -2.90 -0.43 9.09
C CYS A 279 -3.99 -0.68 8.04
N VAL A 280 -5.08 0.08 8.09
CA VAL A 280 -6.12 0.19 7.04
C VAL A 280 -7.03 -1.03 6.88
N ILE A 281 -6.47 -2.23 6.74
CA ILE A 281 -7.20 -3.50 6.69
C ILE A 281 -7.20 -4.16 8.08
N ASP A 282 -7.55 -5.44 8.15
CA ASP A 282 -7.44 -6.23 9.38
C ASP A 282 -6.04 -6.13 9.99
N HIS A 283 -5.97 -6.06 11.31
CA HIS A 283 -4.78 -5.58 12.00
C HIS A 283 -3.69 -6.61 12.22
N MET A 284 -3.98 -7.91 12.07
CA MET A 284 -3.06 -8.97 12.46
C MET A 284 -3.01 -10.10 11.43
N PHE A 285 -1.79 -10.52 11.11
CA PHE A 285 -1.48 -11.64 10.21
C PHE A 285 -0.46 -12.58 10.83
N HIS A 286 -0.67 -13.89 10.70
CA HIS A 286 0.40 -14.88 10.83
C HIS A 286 1.05 -15.04 9.47
N MET A 287 2.30 -14.57 9.32
CA MET A 287 3.05 -14.60 8.07
C MET A 287 3.79 -15.94 7.95
N ALA A 288 3.21 -16.90 7.23
CA ALA A 288 3.86 -18.17 6.93
C ALA A 288 4.87 -17.98 5.78
N PRO A 289 6.08 -18.58 5.84
CA PRO A 289 7.08 -18.41 4.79
C PRO A 289 6.59 -18.94 3.44
N GLY A 290 6.52 -18.06 2.45
CA GLY A 290 5.97 -18.30 1.12
C GLY A 290 4.48 -18.03 0.97
N GLY A 291 3.80 -17.62 2.05
CA GLY A 291 2.38 -17.25 2.01
C GLY A 291 2.13 -15.96 1.21
N ILE A 292 1.00 -15.94 0.51
CA ILE A 292 0.50 -14.78 -0.24
C ILE A 292 -0.86 -14.40 0.35
N TYR A 293 -0.97 -13.21 0.90
CA TYR A 293 -2.08 -12.75 1.73
C TYR A 293 -2.95 -11.71 1.03
N VAL A 294 -4.18 -11.57 1.52
CA VAL A 294 -5.08 -10.49 1.12
C VAL A 294 -4.36 -9.15 1.28
N ARG A 295 -4.52 -8.27 0.28
CA ARG A 295 -3.83 -6.99 0.22
C ARG A 295 -4.78 -5.83 -0.05
N GLN A 296 -4.47 -4.65 0.48
CA GLN A 296 -5.29 -3.46 0.32
C GLN A 296 -5.39 -3.03 -1.15
N GLY A 297 -4.29 -3.07 -1.90
CA GLY A 297 -4.24 -2.59 -3.27
C GLY A 297 -3.21 -3.34 -4.11
N GLY A 298 -3.37 -3.30 -5.43
CA GLY A 298 -2.49 -3.99 -6.38
C GLY A 298 -2.69 -5.51 -6.38
N GLN A 299 -1.74 -6.22 -6.99
CA GLN A 299 -1.75 -7.67 -7.16
C GLN A 299 -0.44 -8.29 -6.65
N PRO A 300 -0.46 -9.54 -6.17
CA PRO A 300 0.75 -10.23 -5.78
C PRO A 300 1.67 -10.44 -6.97
N MET A 301 2.99 -10.47 -6.71
CA MET A 301 3.99 -10.71 -7.77
C MET A 301 3.89 -12.11 -8.38
N PHE A 302 3.34 -13.05 -7.62
CA PHE A 302 3.10 -14.40 -8.09
C PHE A 302 1.59 -14.63 -8.32
N PRO A 303 1.11 -14.53 -9.57
CA PRO A 303 -0.32 -14.59 -9.86
C PRO A 303 -0.88 -16.02 -9.83
N TYR A 304 -0.01 -17.04 -9.83
CA TYR A 304 -0.39 -18.45 -9.93
C TYR A 304 -0.67 -19.11 -8.56
N ALA A 305 -0.78 -18.33 -7.48
CA ALA A 305 -1.23 -18.83 -6.18
C ALA A 305 -2.72 -19.24 -6.19
N TYR A 306 -3.51 -18.58 -7.05
CA TYR A 306 -4.96 -18.74 -7.25
C TYR A 306 -5.86 -18.53 -6.03
N GLN A 307 -5.27 -18.24 -4.87
CA GLN A 307 -5.96 -17.97 -3.63
C GLN A 307 -5.03 -17.19 -2.70
N MET A 308 -5.51 -16.08 -2.15
CA MET A 308 -4.81 -15.32 -1.11
C MET A 308 -5.27 -15.79 0.27
N LEU A 309 -4.35 -15.80 1.24
CA LEU A 309 -4.59 -16.14 2.63
C LEU A 309 -5.21 -14.96 3.39
N PRO A 310 -6.20 -15.20 4.28
CA PRO A 310 -6.83 -14.13 5.05
C PRO A 310 -5.94 -13.64 6.20
N SER A 311 -6.39 -12.58 6.87
CA SER A 311 -5.92 -12.19 8.20
C SER A 311 -6.29 -13.26 9.24
N ILE A 312 -5.79 -13.11 10.47
CA ILE A 312 -6.07 -14.05 11.57
C ILE A 312 -7.07 -13.48 12.60
N VAL A 313 -7.64 -12.31 12.37
CA VAL A 313 -8.45 -11.60 13.36
C VAL A 313 -9.90 -12.08 13.38
N ASP A 314 -10.55 -12.03 14.54
CA ASP A 314 -11.99 -12.21 14.70
C ASP A 314 -12.72 -10.95 15.20
N HIS A 315 -11.98 -9.85 15.29
CA HIS A 315 -12.44 -8.56 15.79
C HIS A 315 -11.67 -7.45 15.07
N ARG A 316 -12.15 -6.21 15.20
CA ARG A 316 -11.45 -5.01 14.77
C ARG A 316 -11.41 -4.03 15.93
N HIS A 317 -10.28 -3.35 16.11
CA HIS A 317 -10.19 -2.25 17.08
C HIS A 317 -10.75 -0.96 16.47
N LYS A 318 -10.96 0.06 17.31
CA LYS A 318 -11.45 1.37 16.86
C LYS A 318 -10.46 2.01 15.89
N MET A 319 -10.87 2.13 14.63
CA MET A 319 -10.13 2.71 13.50
C MET A 319 -8.78 2.02 13.21
N ALA A 320 -8.50 1.75 11.94
CA ALA A 320 -7.37 0.90 11.54
C ALA A 320 -6.05 1.67 11.33
N ALA A 321 -5.43 2.19 12.40
CA ALA A 321 -4.10 2.82 12.34
C ALA A 321 -3.17 2.21 13.39
N TYR A 322 -2.58 1.06 13.07
CA TYR A 322 -1.76 0.27 13.98
C TYR A 322 -0.27 0.46 13.72
N ALA A 323 0.53 0.63 14.77
CA ALA A 323 1.97 0.68 14.62
C ALA A 323 2.69 -0.06 15.75
N GLY A 324 3.77 -0.74 15.37
CA GLY A 324 4.48 -1.64 16.26
C GLY A 324 3.74 -2.95 16.47
N ILE A 325 4.52 -3.95 16.86
CA ILE A 325 4.06 -5.27 17.27
C ILE A 325 5.09 -5.88 18.20
N GLN A 326 4.63 -6.49 19.30
CA GLN A 326 5.50 -7.21 20.22
C GLN A 326 4.77 -8.41 20.81
N VAL A 327 5.31 -9.62 20.61
CA VAL A 327 4.88 -10.79 21.38
C VAL A 327 5.58 -10.74 22.72
N TYR A 328 4.85 -10.69 23.83
CA TYR A 328 5.46 -10.53 25.14
C TYR A 328 6.10 -11.84 25.61
N LEU A 329 7.43 -11.89 25.58
CA LEU A 329 8.26 -13.00 26.06
C LEU A 329 9.29 -12.53 27.11
N GLY A 330 8.92 -11.49 27.86
CA GLY A 330 9.67 -11.02 29.04
C GLY A 330 9.34 -11.84 30.28
N ASP A 331 10.16 -11.70 31.32
CA ASP A 331 10.06 -12.42 32.58
C ASP A 331 9.64 -11.55 33.78
N GLN A 332 9.30 -10.28 33.53
CA GLN A 332 8.90 -9.33 34.58
C GLN A 332 7.41 -9.40 34.91
N TRP A 333 6.56 -9.66 33.92
CA TRP A 333 5.10 -9.62 34.08
C TRP A 333 4.52 -10.97 34.49
N PRO A 334 3.29 -11.00 35.03
CA PRO A 334 2.58 -12.23 35.31
C PRO A 334 2.44 -13.14 34.07
N ALA A 335 2.44 -14.45 34.30
CA ALA A 335 2.45 -15.48 33.26
C ALA A 335 1.28 -15.39 32.28
N GLU A 336 0.14 -14.81 32.68
CA GLU A 336 -1.04 -14.63 31.82
C GLU A 336 -0.82 -13.68 30.62
N HIS A 337 0.21 -12.84 30.65
CA HIS A 337 0.59 -11.99 29.51
C HIS A 337 1.65 -12.64 28.62
N TYR A 338 2.32 -13.69 29.10
CA TYR A 338 3.36 -14.37 28.34
C TYR A 338 2.78 -15.02 27.07
N GLY A 339 3.37 -14.72 25.91
CA GLY A 339 2.92 -15.20 24.60
C GLY A 339 1.72 -14.47 24.00
N THR A 340 1.16 -13.46 24.68
CA THR A 340 0.17 -12.55 24.08
C THR A 340 0.85 -11.46 23.26
N ILE A 341 0.10 -10.80 22.37
CA ILE A 341 0.64 -9.83 21.43
C ILE A 341 0.12 -8.43 21.68
N PHE A 342 1.00 -7.43 21.54
CA PHE A 342 0.72 -6.02 21.78
C PHE A 342 0.91 -5.20 20.51
N CYS A 343 -0.04 -4.31 20.23
CA CYS A 343 0.01 -3.40 19.08
C CYS A 343 -0.42 -1.99 19.49
N GLY A 344 0.35 -0.99 19.09
CA GLY A 344 -0.06 0.41 19.22
C GLY A 344 -1.17 0.76 18.24
N ASN A 345 -2.08 1.66 18.63
CA ASN A 345 -3.10 2.25 17.78
C ASN A 345 -3.06 3.79 17.93
N LEU A 346 -2.73 4.46 16.83
CA LEU A 346 -2.54 5.91 16.75
C LEU A 346 -3.87 6.66 16.87
N HIS A 347 -4.96 6.10 16.36
CA HIS A 347 -6.28 6.73 16.37
C HIS A 347 -7.02 6.54 17.70
N ASP A 348 -6.71 5.48 18.45
CA ASP A 348 -7.29 5.25 19.76
C ASP A 348 -6.38 5.69 20.92
N ASN A 349 -5.18 6.21 20.61
CA ASN A 349 -4.15 6.61 21.57
C ASN A 349 -3.93 5.53 22.63
N ALA A 350 -3.77 4.28 22.17
CA ALA A 350 -3.79 3.09 23.01
C ALA A 350 -2.81 2.01 22.54
N VAL A 351 -2.44 1.13 23.46
CA VAL A 351 -1.78 -0.16 23.15
C VAL A 351 -2.76 -1.28 23.46
N HIS A 352 -3.10 -2.05 22.45
CA HIS A 352 -4.05 -3.16 22.53
C HIS A 352 -3.33 -4.47 22.79
N GLN A 353 -3.99 -5.40 23.48
CA GLN A 353 -3.50 -6.75 23.73
C GLN A 353 -4.45 -7.78 23.12
N ASP A 354 -3.89 -8.70 22.34
CA ASP A 354 -4.61 -9.83 21.74
C ASP A 354 -4.01 -11.17 22.21
N THR A 355 -4.83 -12.22 22.18
CA THR A 355 -4.42 -13.60 22.42
C THR A 355 -4.31 -14.35 21.10
N LEU A 356 -3.20 -15.06 20.92
CA LEU A 356 -2.97 -15.95 19.77
C LEU A 356 -3.36 -17.38 20.14
N THR A 357 -4.24 -17.99 19.35
CA THR A 357 -4.66 -19.39 19.52
C THR A 357 -4.36 -20.19 18.25
N PRO A 358 -3.73 -21.38 18.34
CA PRO A 358 -3.52 -22.22 17.17
C PRO A 358 -4.83 -22.58 16.46
N ASN A 359 -4.83 -22.56 15.14
CA ASN A 359 -5.95 -22.91 14.28
C ASN A 359 -5.44 -23.60 13.01
N GLY A 360 -5.43 -24.93 13.01
CA GLY A 360 -4.75 -25.71 11.96
C GLY A 360 -3.25 -25.41 11.91
N SER A 361 -2.73 -25.13 10.72
CA SER A 361 -1.35 -24.70 10.49
C SER A 361 -1.12 -23.20 10.67
N THR A 362 -2.14 -22.46 11.11
CA THR A 362 -2.09 -21.02 11.36
C THR A 362 -2.62 -20.68 12.75
N PHE A 363 -3.00 -19.42 12.99
CA PHE A 363 -3.49 -18.91 14.26
C PHE A 363 -4.79 -18.14 14.08
N LYS A 364 -5.42 -17.86 15.22
CA LYS A 364 -6.50 -16.88 15.38
C LYS A 364 -6.07 -15.85 16.44
N SER A 365 -6.27 -14.57 16.15
CA SER A 365 -6.03 -13.44 17.06
C SER A 365 -7.35 -12.94 17.62
N SER A 366 -7.51 -13.01 18.94
CA SER A 366 -8.72 -12.60 19.63
C SER A 366 -8.43 -11.49 20.64
N PHE A 367 -9.32 -10.49 20.69
CA PHE A 367 -9.22 -9.35 21.61
C PHE A 367 -9.07 -9.85 23.04
N LYS A 368 -8.10 -9.31 23.79
CA LYS A 368 -7.98 -9.55 25.22
C LYS A 368 -8.39 -8.31 26.03
N GLN A 369 -7.75 -7.17 25.77
CA GLN A 369 -8.05 -5.90 26.44
C GLN A 369 -7.32 -4.72 25.78
N ASP A 370 -7.80 -3.50 26.07
CA ASP A 370 -7.01 -2.28 25.85
C ASP A 370 -6.02 -2.15 27.01
N PHE A 371 -4.75 -2.48 26.76
CA PHE A 371 -3.76 -2.61 27.83
C PHE A 371 -3.23 -1.27 28.34
N VAL A 372 -3.02 -0.30 27.45
CA VAL A 372 -2.68 1.07 27.80
C VAL A 372 -3.66 1.99 27.12
N ARG A 373 -4.36 2.84 27.87
CA ARG A 373 -5.13 3.97 27.33
C ARG A 373 -4.50 5.27 27.81
N ALA A 374 -4.05 6.12 26.88
CA ALA A 374 -3.37 7.36 27.24
C ALA A 374 -4.30 8.46 27.73
N ASN A 375 -5.55 8.47 27.24
CA ASN A 375 -6.50 9.56 27.48
C ASN A 375 -5.91 10.94 27.10
N ASP A 376 -5.13 10.94 26.02
CA ASP A 376 -4.39 12.06 25.48
C ASP A 376 -4.32 11.91 23.95
N GLY A 377 -4.83 12.91 23.23
CA GLY A 377 -4.89 12.89 21.76
C GLY A 377 -3.52 13.01 21.08
N TRP A 378 -2.46 13.33 21.84
CA TRP A 378 -1.09 13.42 21.32
C TRP A 378 -0.33 12.11 21.35
N PHE A 379 -0.75 11.15 22.19
CA PHE A 379 -0.01 9.90 22.38
C PHE A 379 -0.08 9.00 21.14
N MET A 380 1.08 8.69 20.56
CA MET A 380 1.20 7.93 19.32
C MET A 380 2.18 6.76 19.51
N PRO A 381 1.69 5.58 19.93
CA PRO A 381 2.54 4.43 20.21
C PRO A 381 2.99 3.75 18.91
N VAL A 382 4.18 4.12 18.41
CA VAL A 382 4.67 3.68 17.08
C VAL A 382 5.56 2.44 17.12
N SER A 383 6.13 2.11 18.28
CA SER A 383 6.95 0.90 18.45
C SER A 383 6.81 0.35 19.87
N GLN A 384 6.79 -0.98 20.00
CA GLN A 384 6.80 -1.67 21.28
C GLN A 384 7.89 -2.74 21.27
N GLN A 385 8.67 -2.86 22.36
CA GLN A 385 9.69 -3.91 22.49
C GLN A 385 9.80 -4.44 23.92
N VAL A 386 10.17 -5.72 24.07
CA VAL A 386 10.63 -6.25 25.37
C VAL A 386 12.07 -5.80 25.61
N GLY A 387 12.31 -5.16 26.75
CA GLY A 387 13.63 -4.64 27.12
C GLY A 387 14.50 -5.61 27.93
N PRO A 388 15.72 -5.18 28.31
CA PRO A 388 16.66 -6.01 29.09
C PRO A 388 16.14 -6.41 30.48
N ASP A 389 15.25 -5.61 31.05
CA ASP A 389 14.56 -5.84 32.32
C ASP A 389 13.30 -6.71 32.22
N GLY A 390 12.94 -7.15 31.02
CA GLY A 390 11.75 -7.95 30.76
C GLY A 390 10.45 -7.14 30.74
N ALA A 391 10.49 -5.81 30.86
CA ALA A 391 9.31 -4.96 30.72
C ALA A 391 8.93 -4.74 29.24
N LEU A 392 7.69 -4.28 29.00
CA LEU A 392 7.30 -3.73 27.69
C LEU A 392 7.68 -2.25 27.64
N TRP A 393 8.43 -1.87 26.61
CA TRP A 393 8.82 -0.50 26.32
C TRP A 393 7.98 0.02 25.16
N VAL A 394 7.49 1.25 25.28
CA VAL A 394 6.61 1.90 24.30
C VAL A 394 7.25 3.19 23.84
N MET A 395 7.46 3.29 22.54
CA MET A 395 7.91 4.50 21.86
C MET A 395 6.70 5.34 21.47
N ASP A 396 6.68 6.55 21.98
CA ASP A 396 5.62 7.53 21.77
C ASP A 396 6.17 8.67 20.92
N TRP A 397 5.73 8.74 19.67
CA TRP A 397 6.09 9.81 18.73
C TRP A 397 5.67 11.19 19.25
N TYR A 398 4.53 11.22 19.97
CA TYR A 398 3.91 12.39 20.59
C TYR A 398 3.68 13.60 19.66
N ASP A 399 2.60 13.57 18.89
CA ASP A 399 2.22 14.63 17.94
C ASP A 399 0.70 14.75 17.86
N LYS A 400 0.22 15.95 17.55
CA LYS A 400 -1.20 16.22 17.32
C LYS A 400 -1.73 15.61 16.03
N TYR A 401 -0.88 15.22 15.08
CA TYR A 401 -1.26 14.65 13.77
C TYR A 401 -1.11 13.13 13.74
N PRO A 402 -2.17 12.36 14.05
CA PRO A 402 -2.11 10.90 14.01
C PRO A 402 -2.04 10.31 12.58
N CYS A 403 -2.27 11.13 11.56
CA CYS A 403 -2.35 10.73 10.15
C CYS A 403 -1.40 11.52 9.27
N TYR A 404 -0.76 10.83 8.32
CA TYR A 404 0.15 11.43 7.35
C TYR A 404 -0.51 12.49 6.47
N GLN A 405 -1.79 12.37 6.17
CA GLN A 405 -2.53 13.33 5.36
C GLN A 405 -2.53 14.72 6.01
N ASN A 406 -2.68 14.79 7.34
CA ASN A 406 -2.61 16.05 8.08
C ASN A 406 -1.20 16.60 8.10
N ALA A 407 -0.22 15.74 8.41
CA ALA A 407 1.18 16.11 8.41
C ALA A 407 1.60 16.66 7.04
N ARG A 408 1.13 16.06 5.94
CA ARG A 408 1.40 16.52 4.58
C ARG A 408 0.65 17.81 4.21
N ALA A 409 -0.59 17.97 4.67
CA ALA A 409 -1.39 19.18 4.41
C ALA A 409 -0.86 20.39 5.19
N ASP A 410 -0.30 20.17 6.39
CA ASP A 410 0.35 21.18 7.22
C ASP A 410 1.70 20.67 7.77
N PRO A 411 2.76 20.62 6.95
CA PRO A 411 4.08 20.10 7.36
C PRO A 411 4.77 20.91 8.45
N GLU A 412 4.47 22.21 8.51
CA GLU A 412 4.98 23.12 9.53
C GLU A 412 4.25 22.91 10.88
N GLY A 413 3.06 22.32 10.86
CA GLY A 413 2.32 21.97 12.07
C GLY A 413 2.75 20.68 12.74
N VAL A 414 3.52 19.82 12.06
CA VAL A 414 4.10 18.58 12.63
C VAL A 414 4.98 18.94 13.81
N ASP A 415 4.78 18.24 14.92
CA ASP A 415 5.55 18.48 16.13
C ASP A 415 7.02 18.10 15.93
N ARG A 416 7.94 18.93 16.42
CA ARG A 416 9.41 18.74 16.35
C ARG A 416 10.10 18.95 17.69
N GLU A 417 9.29 19.05 18.74
CA GLU A 417 9.71 19.44 20.08
C GLU A 417 9.61 18.28 21.06
N HIS A 418 8.71 17.33 20.81
CA HIS A 418 8.30 16.32 21.76
C HIS A 418 8.57 14.91 21.24
N GLY A 419 8.67 13.98 22.18
CA GLY A 419 8.86 12.57 21.91
C GLY A 419 9.21 11.87 23.20
N ARG A 420 8.71 10.64 23.39
CA ARG A 420 8.80 9.98 24.70
C ARG A 420 9.09 8.49 24.58
N ILE A 421 9.82 7.98 25.55
CA ILE A 421 10.01 6.56 25.77
C ILE A 421 9.40 6.20 27.13
N TRP A 422 8.40 5.33 27.08
CA TRP A 422 7.70 4.82 28.24
C TRP A 422 8.07 3.37 28.52
N ARG A 423 8.06 2.98 29.79
CA ARG A 423 8.24 1.61 30.26
C ARG A 423 7.04 1.18 31.06
N VAL A 424 6.41 0.08 30.67
CA VAL A 424 5.28 -0.51 31.39
C VAL A 424 5.82 -1.62 32.29
N VAL A 425 5.84 -1.35 33.59
CA VAL A 425 6.41 -2.25 34.60
C VAL A 425 5.32 -2.88 35.45
N HIS A 426 5.57 -4.08 35.94
CA HIS A 426 4.69 -4.74 36.90
C HIS A 426 5.22 -4.53 38.33
N THR A 427 4.41 -3.94 39.20
CA THR A 427 4.75 -3.67 40.61
C THR A 427 4.01 -4.55 41.60
N GLY A 428 3.06 -5.39 41.13
CA GLY A 428 2.25 -6.25 42.00
C GLY A 428 1.34 -5.47 42.98
N GLY A 429 1.08 -4.19 42.69
CA GLY A 429 0.28 -3.29 43.53
C GLY A 429 1.10 -2.40 44.48
N GLU A 430 2.40 -2.64 44.60
CA GLU A 430 3.32 -1.80 45.40
C GLU A 430 3.71 -0.54 44.62
N LYS A 431 2.90 0.53 44.76
CA LYS A 431 3.12 1.78 44.02
C LYS A 431 4.54 2.32 44.19
N GLY A 432 5.21 2.59 43.07
CA GLY A 432 6.57 3.16 43.06
C GLY A 432 7.69 2.17 43.37
N LYS A 433 7.42 0.86 43.47
CA LYS A 433 8.44 -0.19 43.66
C LYS A 433 9.62 0.01 42.70
N LYS A 434 10.86 0.03 43.20
CA LYS A 434 12.03 0.18 42.32
C LYS A 434 12.12 -1.01 41.37
N VAL A 435 12.12 -0.74 40.07
CA VAL A 435 12.26 -1.73 39.00
C VAL A 435 13.35 -1.20 38.07
N PRO A 436 14.55 -1.80 38.06
CA PRO A 436 15.67 -1.28 37.27
C PRO A 436 15.39 -1.44 35.77
N SER A 437 16.00 -0.59 34.93
CA SER A 437 15.87 -0.65 33.46
C SER A 437 16.62 -1.83 32.82
N ARG A 438 17.49 -2.50 33.59
CA ARG A 438 18.30 -3.65 33.20
C ARG A 438 18.75 -4.43 34.44
N PRO A 439 19.16 -5.72 34.30
CA PRO A 439 19.54 -6.55 35.45
C PRO A 439 20.72 -5.99 36.26
N GLU A 440 21.72 -5.44 35.58
CA GLU A 440 22.91 -4.83 36.20
C GLU A 440 23.28 -3.54 35.46
N VAL A 441 23.69 -2.50 36.20
CA VAL A 441 24.06 -1.18 35.62
C VAL A 441 25.25 -1.30 34.66
N ASN A 442 26.22 -2.15 35.00
CA ASN A 442 27.43 -2.39 34.20
C ASN A 442 27.33 -3.64 33.30
N MET A 443 26.10 -4.13 33.05
CA MET A 443 25.88 -5.29 32.19
C MET A 443 26.53 -5.07 30.81
N ASP A 444 27.23 -6.08 30.33
CA ASP A 444 27.85 -6.10 29.01
C ASP A 444 28.00 -7.54 28.52
N LEU A 445 27.06 -8.00 27.69
CA LEU A 445 27.05 -9.37 27.19
C LEU A 445 28.24 -9.65 26.24
N ALA A 446 28.82 -8.63 25.60
CA ALA A 446 29.99 -8.83 24.74
C ALA A 446 31.24 -9.23 25.52
N LYS A 447 31.30 -8.95 26.84
CA LYS A 447 32.40 -9.36 27.72
C LYS A 447 32.27 -10.78 28.28
N LEU A 448 31.09 -11.39 28.19
CA LEU A 448 30.90 -12.78 28.66
C LEU A 448 31.68 -13.76 27.80
N THR A 449 32.20 -14.83 28.38
CA THR A 449 32.81 -15.93 27.61
C THR A 449 31.76 -16.62 26.73
N SER A 450 32.19 -17.31 25.67
CA SER A 450 31.26 -18.04 24.80
C SER A 450 30.46 -19.10 25.57
N ALA A 451 31.06 -19.74 26.57
CA ALA A 451 30.36 -20.69 27.46
C ALA A 451 29.25 -20.01 28.28
N GLN A 452 29.53 -18.85 28.89
CA GLN A 452 28.52 -18.07 29.61
C GLN A 452 27.39 -17.57 28.70
N LEU A 453 27.69 -17.22 27.45
CA LEU A 453 26.65 -16.85 26.48
C LEU A 453 25.76 -18.04 26.10
N VAL A 454 26.32 -19.25 25.98
CA VAL A 454 25.52 -20.47 25.77
C VAL A 454 24.55 -20.68 26.93
N GLU A 455 24.95 -20.45 28.18
CA GLU A 455 24.05 -20.50 29.33
C GLU A 455 22.92 -19.46 29.23
N ARG A 456 23.20 -18.26 28.70
CA ARG A 456 22.19 -17.19 28.51
C ARG A 456 21.14 -17.52 27.45
N LEU A 457 21.38 -18.46 26.54
CA LEU A 457 20.35 -18.96 25.61
C LEU A 457 19.16 -19.62 26.34
N ALA A 458 19.34 -20.07 27.59
CA ALA A 458 18.26 -20.62 28.40
C ALA A 458 17.53 -19.58 29.28
N HIS A 459 17.88 -18.29 29.19
CA HIS A 459 17.31 -17.25 30.04
C HIS A 459 15.81 -17.03 29.78
N ALA A 460 15.02 -16.68 30.80
CA ALA A 460 13.57 -16.49 30.70
C ALA A 460 13.17 -15.26 29.85
N ASN A 461 13.84 -14.11 30.04
CA ASN A 461 13.73 -12.96 29.14
C ASN A 461 14.25 -13.25 27.71
N VAL A 462 13.39 -13.06 26.69
CA VAL A 462 13.75 -13.17 25.27
C VAL A 462 14.88 -12.23 24.84
N TRP A 463 14.99 -11.05 25.45
CA TRP A 463 16.06 -10.09 25.13
C TRP A 463 17.44 -10.71 25.38
N GLN A 464 17.62 -11.37 26.54
CA GLN A 464 18.87 -12.04 26.91
C GLN A 464 19.22 -13.13 25.89
N ARG A 465 18.22 -13.94 25.48
CA ARG A 465 18.41 -15.01 24.49
C ARG A 465 18.80 -14.47 23.12
N LYS A 466 18.04 -13.50 22.58
CA LYS A 466 18.30 -12.88 21.27
C LYS A 466 19.68 -12.23 21.25
N MET A 467 20.05 -11.52 22.32
CA MET A 467 21.35 -10.87 22.43
C MET A 467 22.51 -11.88 22.51
N ALA A 468 22.36 -12.94 23.30
CA ALA A 468 23.35 -14.00 23.40
C ALA A 468 23.53 -14.75 22.07
N GLN A 469 22.43 -15.12 21.40
CA GLN A 469 22.46 -15.74 20.07
C GLN A 469 23.22 -14.85 19.07
N ARG A 470 22.89 -13.55 19.00
CA ARG A 470 23.57 -12.60 18.11
C ARG A 470 25.07 -12.56 18.37
N VAL A 471 25.49 -12.34 19.63
CA VAL A 471 26.91 -12.23 19.98
C VAL A 471 27.66 -13.55 19.70
N LEU A 472 27.05 -14.71 19.96
CA LEU A 472 27.64 -16.01 19.63
C LEU A 472 27.83 -16.18 18.13
N SER A 473 26.82 -15.86 17.33
CA SER A 473 26.89 -15.99 15.87
C SER A 473 27.90 -15.03 15.24
N GLU A 474 28.11 -13.85 15.82
CA GLU A 474 29.13 -12.89 15.38
C GLU A 474 30.56 -13.31 15.73
N ARG A 475 30.76 -14.05 16.83
CA ARG A 475 32.10 -14.51 17.26
C ARG A 475 32.68 -15.58 16.36
N ASN A 476 31.83 -16.35 15.67
CA ASN A 476 32.25 -17.46 14.81
C ASN A 476 33.23 -18.42 15.52
N ASP A 477 32.89 -18.78 16.77
CA ASP A 477 33.73 -19.61 17.65
C ASP A 477 33.29 -21.08 17.60
N ASP A 478 33.98 -21.92 16.84
CA ASP A 478 33.66 -23.35 16.67
C ASP A 478 33.56 -24.14 18.00
N ARG A 479 34.21 -23.67 19.08
CA ARG A 479 34.21 -24.36 20.39
C ARG A 479 32.83 -24.40 21.04
N ILE A 480 31.90 -23.54 20.63
CA ILE A 480 30.53 -23.52 21.17
C ILE A 480 29.66 -24.65 20.63
N LYS A 481 30.09 -25.35 19.58
CA LYS A 481 29.29 -26.40 18.93
C LYS A 481 28.85 -27.49 19.92
N ALA A 482 29.79 -28.11 20.62
CA ALA A 482 29.48 -29.19 21.55
C ALA A 482 28.61 -28.72 22.75
N PRO A 483 28.89 -27.56 23.39
CA PRO A 483 27.97 -26.97 24.38
C PRO A 483 26.55 -26.71 23.84
N LEU A 484 26.40 -26.24 22.61
CA LEU A 484 25.08 -26.02 22.00
C LEU A 484 24.36 -27.35 21.71
N GLU A 485 25.05 -28.34 21.15
CA GLU A 485 24.48 -29.68 20.93
C GLU A 485 24.01 -30.32 22.25
N LYS A 486 24.77 -30.10 23.33
CA LYS A 486 24.36 -30.50 24.68
C LYS A 486 23.14 -29.72 25.16
N LEU A 487 23.10 -28.39 25.02
CA LEU A 487 21.94 -27.57 25.41
C LEU A 487 20.68 -27.94 24.63
N PHE A 488 20.81 -28.32 23.36
CA PHE A 488 19.70 -28.81 22.55
C PHE A 488 19.12 -30.14 23.10
N THR A 489 20.00 -31.05 23.51
CA THR A 489 19.64 -32.38 23.99
C THR A 489 19.12 -32.36 25.43
N ASP A 490 19.81 -31.64 26.30
CA ASP A 490 19.61 -31.65 27.76
C ASP A 490 18.79 -30.45 28.28
N GLY A 491 18.49 -29.47 27.42
CA GLY A 491 17.80 -28.24 27.80
C GLY A 491 16.40 -28.50 28.37
N ALA A 492 16.07 -27.86 29.50
CA ALA A 492 14.81 -28.09 30.20
C ALA A 492 13.58 -27.43 29.54
N THR A 493 13.79 -26.35 28.80
CA THR A 493 12.71 -25.55 28.17
C THR A 493 12.79 -25.63 26.64
N LEU A 494 11.64 -25.47 25.99
CA LEU A 494 11.57 -25.40 24.53
C LEU A 494 12.45 -24.26 23.99
N GLU A 495 12.45 -23.10 24.66
CA GLU A 495 13.24 -21.93 24.31
C GLU A 495 14.73 -22.21 24.28
N ALA A 496 15.26 -22.87 25.31
CA ALA A 496 16.69 -23.20 25.41
C ALA A 496 17.11 -24.11 24.25
N ARG A 497 16.28 -25.10 23.93
CA ARG A 497 16.53 -26.08 22.87
C ARG A 497 16.45 -25.44 21.49
N LEU A 498 15.40 -24.65 21.23
CA LEU A 498 15.21 -23.94 19.97
C LEU A 498 16.31 -22.90 19.73
N THR A 499 16.59 -22.04 20.72
CA THR A 499 17.64 -21.02 20.59
C THR A 499 19.02 -21.64 20.43
N SER A 500 19.29 -22.81 21.02
CA SER A 500 20.50 -23.58 20.71
C SER A 500 20.57 -24.01 19.24
N LEU A 501 19.49 -24.62 18.72
CA LEU A 501 19.40 -25.04 17.32
C LEU A 501 19.56 -23.86 16.34
N TRP A 502 18.91 -22.75 16.65
CA TRP A 502 18.99 -21.50 15.90
C TRP A 502 20.38 -20.87 15.93
N THR A 503 21.05 -20.92 17.08
CA THR A 503 22.44 -20.43 17.23
C THR A 503 23.39 -21.31 16.44
N LEU A 504 23.25 -22.64 16.48
CA LEU A 504 24.03 -23.56 15.65
C LEU A 504 23.88 -23.24 14.16
N HIS A 505 22.66 -22.92 13.70
CA HIS A 505 22.42 -22.53 12.31
C HIS A 505 23.06 -21.18 11.97
N SER A 506 22.74 -20.13 12.72
CA SER A 506 23.17 -18.77 12.42
C SER A 506 24.69 -18.55 12.59
N ALA A 507 25.34 -19.34 13.44
CA ALA A 507 26.80 -19.39 13.57
C ALA A 507 27.50 -20.28 12.52
N GLY A 508 26.77 -20.91 11.60
CA GLY A 508 27.34 -21.79 10.56
C GLY A 508 27.86 -23.14 11.07
N LEU A 509 27.50 -23.53 12.31
CA LEU A 509 27.98 -24.75 12.98
C LEU A 509 27.09 -25.97 12.75
N LEU A 510 25.86 -25.76 12.26
CA LEU A 510 24.95 -26.81 11.84
C LEU A 510 25.39 -27.41 10.50
N LYS A 511 26.38 -28.31 10.55
CA LYS A 511 26.91 -29.01 9.37
C LYS A 511 25.91 -30.04 8.84
N LEU A 512 25.76 -30.09 7.52
CA LEU A 512 24.86 -31.01 6.82
C LEU A 512 25.64 -31.98 5.92
N PRO A 513 25.32 -33.29 5.92
CA PRO A 513 24.35 -33.98 6.80
C PRO A 513 24.87 -34.10 8.24
N GLY A 514 23.99 -33.98 9.24
CA GLY A 514 24.35 -34.08 10.66
C GLY A 514 23.32 -34.87 11.49
N ASP A 515 23.79 -35.68 12.43
CA ASP A 515 22.94 -36.54 13.28
C ASP A 515 21.98 -35.73 14.16
N LEU A 516 22.34 -34.50 14.52
CA LEU A 516 21.47 -33.59 15.25
C LEU A 516 20.13 -33.36 14.54
N LEU A 517 20.10 -33.25 13.19
CA LEU A 517 18.84 -33.09 12.46
C LEU A 517 17.97 -34.34 12.50
N ARG A 518 18.56 -35.55 12.60
CA ARG A 518 17.77 -36.77 12.79
C ARG A 518 17.13 -36.77 14.17
N THR A 519 17.90 -36.40 15.19
CA THR A 519 17.37 -36.25 16.55
C THR A 519 16.25 -35.22 16.58
N ALA A 520 16.47 -34.05 15.98
CA ALA A 520 15.49 -32.97 15.93
C ALA A 520 14.23 -33.31 15.12
N ALA A 521 14.34 -34.11 14.05
CA ALA A 521 13.18 -34.60 13.30
C ALA A 521 12.29 -35.57 14.08
N ASN A 522 12.84 -36.21 15.12
CA ASN A 522 12.13 -37.16 15.98
C ASN A 522 11.80 -36.57 17.36
N ASP A 523 11.94 -35.26 17.52
CA ASP A 523 11.71 -34.60 18.80
C ASP A 523 10.24 -34.70 19.25
N LYS A 524 10.00 -34.71 20.56
CA LYS A 524 8.64 -34.67 21.10
C LYS A 524 7.95 -33.32 20.82
N ASP A 525 8.71 -32.23 20.80
CA ASP A 525 8.17 -30.88 20.63
C ASP A 525 7.99 -30.54 19.14
N PRO A 526 6.77 -30.25 18.67
CA PRO A 526 6.55 -29.96 17.26
C PRO A 526 7.32 -28.75 16.74
N ALA A 527 7.53 -27.73 17.56
CA ALA A 527 8.30 -26.57 17.14
C ALA A 527 9.74 -26.93 16.74
N ILE A 528 10.37 -27.91 17.40
CA ILE A 528 11.71 -28.41 17.02
C ILE A 528 11.64 -29.13 15.67
N ARG A 529 10.62 -29.97 15.46
CA ARG A 529 10.38 -30.66 14.18
C ARG A 529 10.07 -29.69 13.04
N THR A 530 9.28 -28.64 13.30
CA THR A 530 9.00 -27.52 12.38
C THR A 530 10.29 -26.84 11.95
N TRP A 531 11.16 -26.45 12.90
CA TRP A 531 12.43 -25.82 12.58
C TRP A 531 13.40 -26.76 11.87
N THR A 532 13.36 -28.06 12.17
CA THR A 532 14.13 -29.07 11.42
C THR A 532 13.77 -29.04 9.93
N ALA A 533 12.48 -29.06 9.59
CA ALA A 533 12.03 -28.95 8.19
C ALA A 533 12.42 -27.60 7.56
N ARG A 534 12.22 -26.48 8.27
CA ARG A 534 12.61 -25.14 7.79
C ARG A 534 14.10 -25.07 7.47
N LEU A 535 14.97 -25.50 8.38
CA LEU A 535 16.42 -25.44 8.22
C LEU A 535 16.93 -26.34 7.09
N ILE A 536 16.30 -27.51 6.87
CA ILE A 536 16.59 -28.33 5.68
C ILE A 536 16.30 -27.53 4.40
N GLY A 537 15.14 -26.87 4.32
CA GLY A 537 14.79 -26.02 3.19
C GLY A 537 15.75 -24.84 3.01
N GLU A 538 16.08 -24.12 4.08
CA GLU A 538 17.01 -22.98 4.09
C GLU A 538 18.40 -23.36 3.57
N SER A 539 18.89 -24.56 3.92
CA SER A 539 20.19 -25.02 3.44
C SER A 539 20.29 -25.11 1.92
N ARG A 540 19.16 -25.33 1.23
CA ARG A 540 19.09 -25.66 -0.20
C ARG A 540 19.88 -26.91 -0.60
N ILE A 541 20.37 -27.70 0.35
CA ILE A 541 21.12 -28.93 0.12
C ILE A 541 20.15 -30.13 0.19
N GLY A 542 19.93 -30.81 -0.94
CA GLY A 542 18.96 -31.90 -1.05
C GLY A 542 19.56 -33.31 -0.95
N THR A 543 20.21 -33.67 0.17
CA THR A 543 20.74 -35.04 0.33
C THR A 543 19.62 -36.09 0.46
N ARG A 544 19.94 -37.38 0.21
CA ARG A 544 19.00 -38.49 0.44
C ARG A 544 18.44 -38.49 1.87
N MET A 545 19.29 -38.19 2.85
CA MET A 545 18.87 -38.07 4.25
C MET A 545 17.84 -36.96 4.43
N HIS A 546 18.09 -35.76 3.89
CA HIS A 546 17.18 -34.63 4.02
C HIS A 546 15.80 -34.93 3.42
N MET A 547 15.78 -35.57 2.24
CA MET A 547 14.51 -35.95 1.60
C MET A 547 13.77 -37.03 2.39
N ALA A 548 14.50 -37.99 3.00
CA ALA A 548 13.89 -38.97 3.89
C ALA A 548 13.28 -38.32 5.15
N LEU A 549 13.99 -37.38 5.78
CA LEU A 549 13.49 -36.64 6.93
C LEU A 549 12.27 -35.79 6.57
N LEU A 550 12.30 -35.05 5.46
CA LEU A 550 11.15 -34.28 5.00
C LEU A 550 9.95 -35.18 4.68
N LYS A 551 10.16 -36.35 4.08
CA LYS A 551 9.09 -37.32 3.84
C LYS A 551 8.46 -37.84 5.14
N GLN A 552 9.29 -38.12 6.14
CA GLN A 552 8.82 -38.48 7.49
C GLN A 552 7.99 -37.35 8.10
N LEU A 553 8.53 -36.13 8.12
CA LEU A 553 7.87 -34.95 8.70
C LEU A 553 6.62 -34.52 7.92
N ALA A 554 6.50 -34.86 6.63
CA ALA A 554 5.28 -34.64 5.87
C ALA A 554 4.07 -35.43 6.41
N ALA A 555 4.34 -36.56 7.08
CA ALA A 555 3.32 -37.40 7.72
C ALA A 555 3.09 -37.03 9.20
N ASP A 556 3.71 -35.95 9.70
CA ASP A 556 3.60 -35.54 11.09
C ASP A 556 2.15 -35.24 11.46
N THR A 557 1.75 -35.57 12.69
CA THR A 557 0.42 -35.25 13.22
C THR A 557 0.18 -33.75 13.34
N GLU A 558 1.23 -32.95 13.55
CA GLU A 558 1.14 -31.51 13.80
C GLU A 558 1.12 -30.70 12.49
N PRO A 559 0.04 -29.93 12.20
CA PRO A 559 -0.09 -29.19 10.94
C PRO A 559 1.03 -28.17 10.68
N THR A 560 1.59 -27.58 11.72
CA THR A 560 2.70 -26.60 11.62
C THR A 560 4.01 -27.25 11.16
N VAL A 561 4.23 -28.54 11.48
CA VAL A 561 5.37 -29.32 10.97
C VAL A 561 5.18 -29.57 9.49
N ARG A 562 3.99 -30.04 9.09
CA ARG A 562 3.65 -30.28 7.67
C ARG A 562 3.73 -29.00 6.83
N LEU A 563 3.30 -27.86 7.38
CA LEU A 563 3.45 -26.54 6.75
C LEU A 563 4.93 -26.22 6.47
N ALA A 564 5.81 -26.41 7.44
CA ALA A 564 7.25 -26.20 7.26
C ALA A 564 7.87 -27.13 6.21
N VAL A 565 7.38 -28.36 6.10
CA VAL A 565 7.80 -29.29 5.03
C VAL A 565 7.33 -28.79 3.66
N ALA A 566 6.10 -28.27 3.55
CA ALA A 566 5.62 -27.65 2.33
C ALA A 566 6.47 -26.42 1.93
N THR A 567 6.83 -25.56 2.90
CA THR A 567 7.77 -24.46 2.70
C THR A 567 9.14 -24.96 2.20
N ALA A 568 9.70 -26.00 2.81
CA ALA A 568 10.98 -26.58 2.36
C ALA A 568 10.87 -27.11 0.92
N CYS A 569 9.78 -27.80 0.59
CA CYS A 569 9.52 -28.26 -0.78
C CYS A 569 9.45 -27.07 -1.76
N ARG A 570 8.75 -25.98 -1.40
CA ARG A 570 8.68 -24.75 -2.22
C ARG A 570 10.06 -24.19 -2.53
N GLN A 571 10.95 -24.18 -1.54
CA GLN A 571 12.31 -23.71 -1.70
C GLN A 571 13.12 -24.59 -2.67
N PHE A 572 12.94 -25.92 -2.64
CA PHE A 572 13.56 -26.85 -3.59
C PHE A 572 12.96 -26.80 -4.99
N THR A 573 11.66 -26.51 -5.13
CA THR A 573 10.99 -26.53 -6.44
C THR A 573 11.04 -25.21 -7.19
N SER A 574 11.19 -24.08 -6.48
CA SER A 574 11.11 -22.72 -7.02
C SER A 574 12.30 -21.81 -6.73
N GLY A 575 13.26 -22.20 -5.88
CA GLY A 575 14.44 -21.38 -5.51
C GLY A 575 14.16 -20.23 -4.52
N SER A 576 12.92 -19.73 -4.47
CA SER A 576 12.45 -18.63 -3.62
C SER A 576 11.20 -19.02 -2.84
N LEU A 577 10.71 -18.14 -1.97
CA LEU A 577 9.50 -18.41 -1.16
C LEU A 577 8.22 -18.02 -1.91
N THR A 578 8.11 -16.77 -2.34
CA THR A 578 6.85 -16.21 -2.88
C THR A 578 6.76 -16.17 -4.40
N VAL A 579 7.89 -16.21 -5.12
CA VAL A 579 7.97 -16.18 -6.59
C VAL A 579 8.76 -17.37 -7.11
N ASN A 580 8.64 -17.66 -8.41
CA ASN A 580 9.48 -18.68 -9.06
C ASN A 580 10.77 -18.05 -9.56
N THR A 581 11.92 -18.59 -9.14
CA THR A 581 13.24 -18.21 -9.63
C THR A 581 13.98 -19.43 -10.18
N PRO A 582 15.02 -19.25 -11.03
CA PRO A 582 15.86 -20.36 -11.44
C PRO A 582 16.43 -21.10 -10.22
N VAL A 583 16.24 -22.41 -10.16
CA VAL A 583 16.70 -23.21 -9.03
C VAL A 583 18.20 -23.44 -9.14
N SER A 584 18.98 -22.87 -8.23
CA SER A 584 20.39 -23.24 -8.05
C SER A 584 20.49 -24.28 -6.94
N LEU A 585 20.57 -25.57 -7.30
CA LEU A 585 20.81 -26.65 -6.34
C LEU A 585 22.30 -26.99 -6.34
N THR A 586 22.97 -26.84 -5.19
CA THR A 586 24.31 -27.39 -4.97
C THR A 586 24.18 -28.75 -4.27
N GLY A 587 24.81 -29.78 -4.82
CA GLY A 587 24.79 -31.12 -4.22
C GLY A 587 23.43 -31.84 -4.26
N ALA A 588 22.51 -31.45 -5.15
CA ALA A 588 21.39 -32.33 -5.51
C ALA A 588 21.92 -33.72 -5.87
N VAL A 589 21.13 -34.76 -5.61
CA VAL A 589 21.32 -36.08 -6.21
C VAL A 589 21.62 -35.88 -7.70
N THR A 590 22.90 -35.95 -8.06
CA THR A 590 23.38 -35.60 -9.39
C THR A 590 22.70 -36.54 -10.39
N GLY A 591 21.92 -35.97 -11.31
CA GLY A 591 21.34 -36.72 -12.43
C GLY A 591 19.92 -37.27 -12.28
N GLN A 592 19.11 -36.84 -11.30
CA GLN A 592 17.67 -37.18 -11.25
C GLN A 592 16.80 -35.92 -11.36
N PRO A 593 15.82 -35.85 -12.29
CA PRO A 593 14.91 -34.70 -12.43
C PRO A 593 14.01 -34.55 -11.19
N ALA A 594 13.21 -33.47 -11.18
CA ALA A 594 12.39 -32.91 -10.10
C ALA A 594 11.45 -33.85 -9.27
N ASN A 595 11.53 -35.17 -9.41
CA ASN A 595 10.64 -36.16 -8.78
C ASN A 595 10.95 -36.48 -7.31
N PHE A 596 12.05 -35.97 -6.72
CA PHE A 596 12.41 -36.32 -5.34
C PHE A 596 11.47 -35.71 -4.27
N VAL A 597 10.80 -34.60 -4.58
CA VAL A 597 9.78 -33.99 -3.68
C VAL A 597 8.39 -34.61 -3.84
N GLN A 598 8.13 -35.36 -4.93
CA GLN A 598 6.82 -35.95 -5.20
C GLN A 598 6.33 -36.87 -4.07
N PRO A 599 7.15 -37.79 -3.52
CA PRO A 599 6.73 -38.61 -2.38
C PRO A 599 6.47 -37.81 -1.10
N ILE A 600 7.07 -36.62 -0.97
CA ILE A 600 6.88 -35.71 0.17
C ILE A 600 5.53 -35.00 0.02
N ILE A 601 5.24 -34.45 -1.17
CA ILE A 601 3.96 -33.81 -1.48
C ILE A 601 2.80 -34.80 -1.36
N GLU A 602 2.98 -36.04 -1.82
CA GLU A 602 2.01 -37.12 -1.63
C GLU A 602 1.70 -37.35 -0.14
N SER A 603 2.75 -37.45 0.68
CA SER A 603 2.61 -37.60 2.13
C SER A 603 1.88 -36.40 2.75
N LEU A 604 2.17 -35.18 2.32
CA LEU A 604 1.50 -33.96 2.78
C LEU A 604 0.00 -33.97 2.45
N LEU A 605 -0.39 -34.38 1.24
CA LEU A 605 -1.80 -34.49 0.84
C LEU A 605 -2.54 -35.53 1.69
N HIS A 606 -1.89 -36.65 1.98
CA HIS A 606 -2.45 -37.70 2.83
C HIS A 606 -2.66 -37.26 4.28
N ALA A 607 -1.67 -36.59 4.86
CA ALA A 607 -1.69 -36.21 6.27
C ALA A 607 -2.49 -34.93 6.54
N SER A 608 -2.77 -34.10 5.53
CA SER A 608 -3.50 -32.84 5.68
C SER A 608 -5.00 -33.05 5.40
N THR A 609 -5.73 -33.42 6.45
CA THR A 609 -7.12 -33.89 6.36
C THR A 609 -8.17 -32.81 6.60
N ASP A 610 -7.80 -31.63 7.10
CA ASP A 610 -8.72 -30.51 7.32
C ASP A 610 -8.75 -29.56 6.11
N PRO A 611 -9.81 -29.56 5.29
CA PRO A 611 -9.92 -28.66 4.13
C PRO A 611 -10.16 -27.19 4.53
N LYS A 612 -10.45 -26.89 5.81
CA LYS A 612 -10.59 -25.52 6.32
C LYS A 612 -9.24 -24.87 6.61
N ASP A 613 -8.17 -25.65 6.73
CA ASP A 613 -6.81 -25.14 6.85
C ASP A 613 -6.31 -24.64 5.49
N LEU A 614 -6.61 -23.37 5.22
CA LEU A 614 -6.24 -22.73 3.96
C LEU A 614 -4.73 -22.58 3.80
N THR A 615 -3.99 -22.41 4.90
CA THR A 615 -2.55 -22.14 4.88
C THR A 615 -1.76 -23.35 4.39
N ILE A 616 -2.05 -24.54 4.90
CA ILE A 616 -1.36 -25.76 4.45
C ILE A 616 -1.72 -26.12 3.01
N GLY A 617 -3.00 -26.03 2.64
CA GLY A 617 -3.44 -26.28 1.27
C GLY A 617 -2.83 -25.30 0.26
N HIS A 618 -2.70 -24.02 0.66
CA HIS A 618 -1.98 -23.00 -0.10
C HIS A 618 -0.50 -23.37 -0.26
N MET A 619 0.20 -23.73 0.80
CA MET A 619 1.63 -24.03 0.72
C MET A 619 1.95 -25.33 -0.01
N ILE A 620 1.09 -26.35 0.08
CA ILE A 620 1.20 -27.57 -0.76
C ILE A 620 1.07 -27.20 -2.24
N TRP A 621 0.12 -26.33 -2.59
CA TRP A 621 -0.02 -25.81 -3.94
C TRP A 621 1.22 -25.02 -4.37
N MET A 622 1.69 -24.07 -3.56
CA MET A 622 2.88 -23.26 -3.86
C MET A 622 4.11 -24.14 -4.10
N ALA A 623 4.29 -25.20 -3.30
CA ALA A 623 5.38 -26.16 -3.50
C ALA A 623 5.25 -26.96 -4.80
N SER A 624 4.02 -27.25 -5.22
CA SER A 624 3.70 -28.09 -6.37
C SER A 624 3.63 -27.35 -7.70
N GLU A 625 3.23 -26.07 -7.70
CA GLU A 625 3.02 -25.27 -8.90
C GLU A 625 4.22 -25.31 -9.87
N PRO A 626 5.48 -25.17 -9.44
CA PRO A 626 6.62 -25.21 -10.37
C PRO A 626 6.78 -26.58 -11.05
N LEU A 627 6.36 -27.66 -10.39
CA LEU A 627 6.37 -29.01 -10.97
C LEU A 627 5.27 -29.17 -12.02
N VAL A 628 4.08 -28.62 -11.74
CA VAL A 628 2.99 -28.55 -12.71
C VAL A 628 3.42 -27.71 -13.92
N ALA A 629 4.04 -26.55 -13.69
CA ALA A 629 4.46 -25.63 -14.74
C ALA A 629 5.55 -26.20 -15.67
N ARG A 630 6.45 -27.05 -15.15
CA ARG A 630 7.55 -27.65 -15.94
C ARG A 630 7.12 -28.83 -16.81
N GLY A 631 6.03 -29.52 -16.50
CA GLY A 631 5.71 -30.77 -17.20
C GLY A 631 4.32 -31.35 -17.07
N GLY A 632 3.42 -30.79 -16.25
CA GLY A 632 2.01 -31.16 -16.00
C GLY A 632 1.73 -32.61 -15.54
N SER A 633 2.49 -33.59 -16.05
CA SER A 633 2.41 -35.01 -15.71
C SER A 633 2.49 -35.26 -14.21
N PHE A 634 3.30 -34.48 -13.49
CA PHE A 634 3.38 -34.52 -12.02
C PHE A 634 2.01 -34.49 -11.35
N ALA A 635 1.11 -33.57 -11.78
CA ALA A 635 -0.21 -33.46 -11.18
C ALA A 635 -1.06 -34.71 -11.44
N TYR A 636 -1.03 -35.22 -12.68
CA TYR A 636 -1.84 -36.38 -13.07
C TYR A 636 -1.31 -37.68 -12.48
N GLU A 637 0.00 -37.86 -12.42
CA GLU A 637 0.65 -39.00 -11.74
C GLU A 637 0.25 -39.07 -10.28
N LEU A 638 0.22 -37.92 -9.60
CA LEU A 638 -0.15 -37.84 -8.20
C LEU A 638 -1.65 -38.07 -8.01
N LEU A 639 -2.49 -37.41 -8.81
CA LEU A 639 -3.94 -37.54 -8.76
C LEU A 639 -4.47 -38.87 -9.33
N ASN A 640 -3.68 -39.68 -10.04
CA ASN A 640 -4.12 -41.02 -10.47
C ASN A 640 -4.03 -42.05 -9.34
N LYS A 641 -3.21 -41.80 -8.31
CA LYS A 641 -3.09 -42.68 -7.15
C LYS A 641 -4.39 -42.64 -6.35
N GLU A 642 -5.03 -43.79 -6.18
CA GLU A 642 -6.32 -43.89 -5.49
C GLU A 642 -6.28 -43.30 -4.07
N GLY A 643 -5.17 -43.52 -3.35
CA GLY A 643 -4.97 -42.94 -2.02
C GLY A 643 -5.01 -41.41 -2.03
N VAL A 644 -4.35 -40.76 -2.99
CA VAL A 644 -4.32 -39.30 -3.10
C VAL A 644 -5.69 -38.76 -3.51
N ARG A 645 -6.39 -39.42 -4.44
CA ARG A 645 -7.71 -38.97 -4.93
C ARG A 645 -8.74 -38.77 -3.83
N LYS A 646 -8.62 -39.56 -2.77
CA LYS A 646 -9.54 -39.57 -1.63
C LYS A 646 -9.14 -38.60 -0.51
N THR A 647 -8.04 -37.86 -0.67
CA THR A 647 -7.59 -36.88 0.33
C THR A 647 -8.46 -35.62 0.32
N ALA A 648 -8.56 -34.95 1.46
CA ALA A 648 -9.40 -33.77 1.64
C ALA A 648 -9.02 -32.59 0.71
N LEU A 649 -7.74 -32.50 0.35
CA LEU A 649 -7.21 -31.39 -0.46
C LEU A 649 -7.19 -31.70 -1.96
N ALA A 650 -7.42 -32.95 -2.39
CA ALA A 650 -7.29 -33.38 -3.78
C ALA A 650 -8.16 -32.59 -4.74
N GLY A 651 -9.39 -32.23 -4.36
CA GLY A 651 -10.28 -31.39 -5.17
C GLY A 651 -9.68 -30.00 -5.43
N SER A 652 -9.22 -29.32 -4.37
CA SER A 652 -8.58 -27.99 -4.50
C SER A 652 -7.29 -28.05 -5.32
N PHE A 653 -6.51 -29.13 -5.15
CA PHE A 653 -5.28 -29.37 -5.89
C PHE A 653 -5.57 -29.59 -7.37
N ALA A 654 -6.53 -30.47 -7.70
CA ALA A 654 -6.96 -30.73 -9.07
C ALA A 654 -7.46 -29.45 -9.75
N TYR A 655 -8.31 -28.66 -9.07
CA TYR A 655 -8.78 -27.37 -9.59
C TYR A 655 -7.60 -26.45 -9.98
N LYS A 656 -6.63 -26.25 -9.07
CA LYS A 656 -5.48 -25.37 -9.31
C LYS A 656 -4.54 -25.92 -10.40
N SER A 657 -4.31 -27.24 -10.43
CA SER A 657 -3.51 -27.90 -11.47
C SER A 657 -4.12 -27.72 -12.86
N MET A 658 -5.43 -27.94 -13.01
CA MET A 658 -6.11 -27.79 -14.29
C MET A 658 -6.11 -26.34 -14.76
N ARG A 659 -6.35 -25.39 -13.84
CA ARG A 659 -6.24 -23.96 -14.15
C ARG A 659 -4.83 -23.61 -14.64
N ARG A 660 -3.80 -24.14 -13.97
CA ARG A 660 -2.40 -23.88 -14.33
C ARG A 660 -2.03 -24.43 -15.70
N VAL A 661 -2.50 -25.63 -16.03
CA VAL A 661 -2.25 -26.26 -17.34
C VAL A 661 -2.78 -25.39 -18.49
N CYS A 662 -3.95 -24.77 -18.33
CA CYS A 662 -4.47 -23.81 -19.31
C CYS A 662 -3.62 -22.53 -19.38
N ASP A 663 -3.15 -22.01 -18.24
CA ASP A 663 -2.29 -20.83 -18.19
C ASP A 663 -0.91 -21.05 -18.86
N LEU A 664 -0.45 -22.30 -19.03
CA LEU A 664 0.77 -22.62 -19.77
C LEU A 664 0.63 -22.46 -21.29
N GLN A 665 -0.61 -22.39 -21.80
CA GLN A 665 -0.92 -22.29 -23.24
C GLN A 665 -0.21 -23.38 -24.07
N ASN A 666 -0.07 -24.58 -23.51
CA ASN A 666 0.60 -25.71 -24.14
C ASN A 666 -0.42 -26.82 -24.46
N PRO A 667 -0.78 -27.02 -25.74
CA PRO A 667 -1.74 -28.05 -26.17
C PRO A 667 -1.38 -29.47 -25.68
N VAL A 668 -0.10 -29.81 -25.60
CA VAL A 668 0.35 -31.15 -25.14
C VAL A 668 -0.01 -31.37 -23.66
N GLN A 669 0.09 -30.32 -22.84
CA GLN A 669 -0.29 -30.39 -21.43
C GLN A 669 -1.81 -30.49 -21.26
N LEU A 670 -2.56 -29.84 -22.16
CA LEU A 670 -4.01 -29.92 -22.18
C LEU A 670 -4.49 -31.30 -22.69
N ASP A 671 -3.80 -31.91 -23.64
CA ASP A 671 -4.05 -33.30 -24.07
C ASP A 671 -3.86 -34.28 -22.91
N ALA A 672 -2.82 -34.08 -22.09
CA ALA A 672 -2.61 -34.89 -20.89
C ALA A 672 -3.70 -34.64 -19.82
N ALA A 673 -4.21 -33.42 -19.70
CA ALA A 673 -5.38 -33.13 -18.85
C ALA A 673 -6.63 -33.88 -19.33
N LEU A 674 -6.84 -33.91 -20.66
CA LEU A 674 -7.94 -34.61 -21.31
C LEU A 674 -7.85 -36.12 -21.06
N ASP A 675 -6.67 -36.71 -21.20
CA ASP A 675 -6.43 -38.13 -20.90
C ASP A 675 -6.74 -38.43 -19.43
N PHE A 676 -6.28 -37.57 -18.51
CA PHE A 676 -6.52 -37.71 -17.08
C PHE A 676 -8.03 -37.70 -16.76
N ILE A 677 -8.77 -36.68 -17.18
CA ILE A 677 -10.23 -36.64 -16.92
C ILE A 677 -10.96 -37.78 -17.64
N GLY A 678 -10.47 -38.21 -18.81
CA GLY A 678 -10.97 -39.33 -19.58
C GLY A 678 -10.83 -40.67 -18.85
N GLY A 679 -9.74 -40.86 -18.12
CA GLY A 679 -9.45 -42.06 -17.34
C GLY A 679 -10.14 -42.15 -15.98
N LEU A 680 -10.69 -41.05 -15.45
CA LEU A 680 -11.41 -41.07 -14.17
C LEU A 680 -12.81 -41.71 -14.31
N PRO A 681 -13.29 -42.49 -13.31
CA PRO A 681 -14.68 -42.95 -13.26
C PRO A 681 -15.68 -41.80 -13.36
N ALA A 682 -16.83 -42.00 -14.02
CA ALA A 682 -17.82 -40.93 -14.25
C ALA A 682 -18.45 -40.35 -12.96
N THR A 683 -18.34 -41.08 -11.85
CA THR A 683 -18.80 -40.71 -10.50
C THR A 683 -17.68 -40.22 -9.58
N ASP A 684 -16.43 -40.13 -10.07
CA ASP A 684 -15.27 -39.74 -9.28
C ASP A 684 -15.45 -38.31 -8.72
N ALA A 685 -15.17 -38.14 -7.43
CA ALA A 685 -15.37 -36.88 -6.72
C ALA A 685 -14.45 -35.75 -7.22
N LEU A 686 -13.35 -36.07 -7.90
CA LEU A 686 -12.42 -35.07 -8.45
C LEU A 686 -12.89 -34.43 -9.75
N LEU A 687 -13.69 -35.14 -10.55
CA LEU A 687 -14.16 -34.66 -11.85
C LEU A 687 -14.74 -33.23 -11.81
N PRO A 688 -15.67 -32.86 -10.92
CA PRO A 688 -16.20 -31.50 -10.90
C PRO A 688 -15.12 -30.45 -10.60
N PHE A 689 -14.14 -30.74 -9.74
CA PHE A 689 -13.06 -29.80 -9.44
C PHE A 689 -12.10 -29.64 -10.62
N ALA A 690 -11.70 -30.75 -11.24
CA ALA A 690 -10.82 -30.75 -12.40
C ALA A 690 -11.47 -30.01 -13.58
N LEU A 691 -12.73 -30.33 -13.90
CA LEU A 691 -13.47 -29.68 -14.97
C LEU A 691 -13.68 -28.19 -14.68
N ASN A 692 -14.01 -27.81 -13.45
CA ASN A 692 -14.12 -26.40 -13.07
C ASN A 692 -12.78 -25.66 -13.22
N GLY A 693 -11.66 -26.29 -12.84
CA GLY A 693 -10.32 -25.72 -13.02
C GLY A 693 -9.97 -25.51 -14.49
N LEU A 694 -10.33 -26.45 -15.36
CA LEU A 694 -10.19 -26.29 -16.82
C LEU A 694 -11.08 -25.13 -17.31
N VAL A 695 -12.36 -25.08 -16.95
CA VAL A 695 -13.27 -23.98 -17.34
C VAL A 695 -12.70 -22.62 -16.94
N ASP A 696 -12.24 -22.47 -15.69
CA ASP A 696 -11.65 -21.23 -15.21
C ASP A 696 -10.30 -20.91 -15.86
N GLY A 697 -9.50 -21.93 -16.17
CA GLY A 697 -8.25 -21.80 -16.91
C GLY A 697 -8.45 -21.32 -18.34
N GLN A 698 -9.58 -21.64 -18.97
CA GLN A 698 -9.92 -21.21 -20.32
C GLN A 698 -10.44 -19.76 -20.39
N LYS A 699 -10.74 -19.13 -19.24
CA LYS A 699 -11.15 -17.71 -19.19
C LYS A 699 -9.99 -16.83 -19.69
N GLY A 700 -10.14 -16.25 -20.89
CA GLY A 700 -9.10 -15.46 -21.56
C GLY A 700 -8.86 -16.00 -22.97
N LYS A 701 -7.67 -16.58 -23.21
CA LYS A 701 -7.36 -17.26 -24.47
C LYS A 701 -7.68 -18.74 -24.34
N ALA A 702 -8.80 -19.16 -24.93
CA ALA A 702 -9.19 -20.55 -24.99
C ALA A 702 -8.14 -21.36 -25.78
N LEU A 703 -7.73 -22.49 -25.21
CA LEU A 703 -6.82 -23.47 -25.78
C LEU A 703 -7.61 -24.75 -26.08
N LYS A 704 -7.51 -25.24 -27.31
CA LYS A 704 -8.11 -26.52 -27.70
C LYS A 704 -7.10 -27.67 -27.51
N PRO A 705 -7.54 -28.85 -27.07
CA PRO A 705 -6.73 -30.07 -27.15
C PRO A 705 -6.42 -30.37 -28.63
N ASN A 706 -5.27 -31.01 -28.90
CA ASN A 706 -5.00 -31.58 -30.22
C ASN A 706 -5.74 -32.90 -30.40
N LYS A 707 -6.01 -33.60 -29.29
CA LYS A 707 -6.72 -34.88 -29.31
C LYS A 707 -8.23 -34.71 -29.55
N PRO A 708 -8.88 -35.70 -30.20
CA PRO A 708 -10.33 -35.75 -30.29
C PRO A 708 -10.96 -35.74 -28.89
N THR A 709 -11.98 -34.91 -28.69
CA THR A 709 -12.63 -34.75 -27.38
C THR A 709 -13.94 -35.50 -27.28
N ASP A 710 -14.52 -35.92 -28.41
CA ASP A 710 -15.91 -36.38 -28.52
C ASP A 710 -16.26 -37.51 -27.55
N ALA A 711 -15.44 -38.56 -27.50
CA ALA A 711 -15.68 -39.72 -26.64
C ALA A 711 -15.64 -39.35 -25.15
N VAL A 712 -14.68 -38.51 -24.75
CA VAL A 712 -14.56 -38.04 -23.35
C VAL A 712 -15.74 -37.14 -23.01
N MET A 713 -16.12 -36.23 -23.90
CA MET A 713 -17.23 -35.29 -23.68
C MET A 713 -18.58 -36.02 -23.61
N GLN A 714 -18.87 -36.95 -24.52
CA GLN A 714 -20.09 -37.75 -24.49
C GLN A 714 -20.26 -38.50 -23.18
N ARG A 715 -19.18 -39.12 -22.68
CA ARG A 715 -19.18 -39.81 -21.39
C ARG A 715 -19.43 -38.85 -20.22
N LEU A 716 -18.78 -37.69 -20.20
CA LEU A 716 -18.96 -36.70 -19.14
C LEU A 716 -20.36 -36.08 -19.15
N LEU A 717 -20.94 -35.85 -20.34
CA LEU A 717 -22.30 -35.36 -20.51
C LEU A 717 -23.37 -36.37 -20.10
N ALA A 718 -23.05 -37.67 -20.10
CA ALA A 718 -23.90 -38.76 -19.59
C ALA A 718 -23.73 -39.02 -18.08
N SER A 719 -22.92 -38.22 -17.37
CA SER A 719 -22.71 -38.39 -15.93
C SER A 719 -24.01 -38.18 -15.15
N PRO A 720 -24.28 -38.96 -14.08
CA PRO A 720 -25.41 -38.72 -13.19
C PRO A 720 -25.22 -37.46 -12.32
N ARG A 721 -24.05 -36.82 -12.35
CA ARG A 721 -23.75 -35.61 -11.59
C ARG A 721 -23.98 -34.35 -12.42
N GLU A 722 -24.92 -33.51 -11.97
CA GLU A 722 -25.26 -32.26 -12.65
C GLU A 722 -24.08 -31.29 -12.78
N ASP A 723 -23.22 -31.20 -11.76
CA ASP A 723 -22.04 -30.34 -11.79
C ASP A 723 -21.01 -30.77 -12.85
N VAL A 724 -20.77 -32.08 -13.01
CA VAL A 724 -19.92 -32.65 -14.06
C VAL A 724 -20.51 -32.37 -15.44
N VAL A 725 -21.80 -32.65 -15.64
CA VAL A 725 -22.48 -32.39 -16.93
C VAL A 725 -22.39 -30.91 -17.29
N ARG A 726 -22.61 -30.02 -16.30
CA ARG A 726 -22.52 -28.57 -16.50
C ARG A 726 -21.13 -28.15 -16.97
N PHE A 727 -20.07 -28.52 -16.25
CA PHE A 727 -18.72 -28.12 -16.62
C PHE A 727 -18.24 -28.79 -17.92
N ALA A 728 -18.64 -30.03 -18.17
CA ALA A 728 -18.39 -30.70 -19.43
C ALA A 728 -19.05 -29.96 -20.60
N ARG A 729 -20.31 -29.57 -20.48
CA ARG A 729 -21.01 -28.79 -21.51
C ARG A 729 -20.28 -27.47 -21.81
N GLN A 730 -19.79 -26.79 -20.78
CA GLN A 730 -19.00 -25.56 -20.94
C GLN A 730 -17.67 -25.81 -21.68
N LEU A 731 -16.92 -26.84 -21.29
CA LEU A 731 -15.65 -27.19 -21.94
C LEU A 731 -15.85 -27.66 -23.38
N GLY A 732 -16.85 -28.50 -23.64
CA GLY A 732 -17.20 -28.97 -24.98
C GLY A 732 -17.49 -27.79 -25.90
N ALA A 733 -18.28 -26.82 -25.43
CA ALA A 733 -18.54 -25.60 -26.17
C ALA A 733 -17.23 -24.82 -26.47
N LEU A 734 -16.37 -24.62 -25.47
CA LEU A 734 -15.07 -23.93 -25.63
C LEU A 734 -14.09 -24.65 -26.57
N TRP A 735 -14.14 -25.98 -26.62
CA TRP A 735 -13.32 -26.80 -27.53
C TRP A 735 -13.93 -26.95 -28.92
N GLY A 736 -15.19 -26.55 -29.10
CA GLY A 736 -15.88 -26.53 -30.39
C GLY A 736 -16.67 -27.79 -30.71
N ASP A 737 -17.09 -28.57 -29.71
CA ASP A 737 -18.08 -29.64 -29.87
C ASP A 737 -19.43 -29.01 -30.26
N ALA A 738 -19.92 -29.35 -31.47
CA ALA A 738 -21.11 -28.73 -32.03
C ALA A 738 -22.37 -29.00 -31.20
N GLY A 739 -22.48 -30.20 -30.63
CA GLY A 739 -23.61 -30.59 -29.77
C GLY A 739 -23.63 -29.83 -28.44
N ALA A 740 -22.50 -29.78 -27.73
CA ALA A 740 -22.35 -29.05 -26.47
C ALA A 740 -22.48 -27.53 -26.67
N MET A 741 -22.02 -27.01 -27.81
CA MET A 741 -22.24 -25.62 -28.20
C MET A 741 -23.74 -25.36 -28.37
N GLN A 742 -24.44 -26.12 -29.21
CA GLN A 742 -25.89 -25.94 -29.40
C GLN A 742 -26.67 -26.09 -28.09
N ALA A 743 -26.34 -27.09 -27.27
CA ALA A 743 -26.96 -27.31 -25.96
C ALA A 743 -26.70 -26.15 -24.98
N SER A 744 -25.47 -25.60 -24.94
CA SER A 744 -25.15 -24.43 -24.11
C SER A 744 -25.93 -23.20 -24.56
N LEU A 745 -26.00 -22.95 -25.87
CA LEU A 745 -26.70 -21.81 -26.43
C LEU A 745 -28.23 -21.90 -26.24
N ALA A 746 -28.79 -23.10 -26.36
CA ALA A 746 -30.19 -23.36 -26.07
C ALA A 746 -30.53 -23.07 -24.59
N LEU A 747 -29.66 -23.49 -23.66
CA LEU A 747 -29.87 -23.32 -22.22
C LEU A 747 -30.03 -21.86 -21.79
N VAL A 748 -29.37 -20.91 -22.47
CA VAL A 748 -29.51 -19.46 -22.20
C VAL A 748 -30.99 -19.06 -22.16
N ASN A 749 -31.78 -19.58 -23.11
CA ASN A 749 -33.17 -19.18 -23.34
C ASN A 749 -34.19 -20.24 -22.91
N ASP A 750 -33.77 -21.26 -22.14
CA ASP A 750 -34.69 -22.26 -21.60
C ASP A 750 -35.40 -21.71 -20.35
N ALA A 751 -36.69 -21.40 -20.50
CA ALA A 751 -37.50 -20.87 -19.40
C ALA A 751 -37.72 -21.89 -18.25
N LYS A 752 -37.49 -23.19 -18.50
CA LYS A 752 -37.64 -24.25 -17.48
C LYS A 752 -36.36 -24.49 -16.69
N ALA A 753 -35.21 -24.02 -17.19
CA ALA A 753 -33.93 -24.19 -16.52
C ALA A 753 -33.75 -23.22 -15.33
N PRO A 754 -33.03 -23.62 -14.27
CA PRO A 754 -32.70 -22.72 -13.16
C PRO A 754 -31.91 -21.48 -13.63
N LEU A 755 -32.19 -20.30 -13.05
CA LEU A 755 -31.58 -19.03 -13.45
C LEU A 755 -30.03 -19.07 -13.44
N ASP A 756 -29.44 -19.68 -12.41
CA ASP A 756 -27.98 -19.79 -12.29
C ASP A 756 -27.34 -20.57 -13.44
N GLU A 757 -28.05 -21.55 -14.00
CA GLU A 757 -27.57 -22.31 -15.17
C GLU A 757 -27.65 -21.48 -16.44
N ARG A 758 -28.71 -20.70 -16.59
CA ARG A 758 -28.90 -19.78 -17.72
C ARG A 758 -27.83 -18.68 -17.72
N LEU A 759 -27.49 -18.14 -16.53
CA LEU A 759 -26.42 -17.16 -16.36
C LEU A 759 -25.05 -17.73 -16.77
N LYS A 760 -24.73 -18.93 -16.30
CA LYS A 760 -23.49 -19.63 -16.67
C LYS A 760 -23.42 -19.96 -18.16
N ALA A 761 -24.55 -20.34 -18.76
CA ALA A 761 -24.65 -20.57 -20.20
C ALA A 761 -24.40 -19.28 -21.00
N ALA A 762 -24.94 -18.14 -20.55
CA ALA A 762 -24.69 -16.83 -21.16
C ALA A 762 -23.21 -16.44 -21.07
N GLN A 763 -22.56 -16.68 -19.92
CA GLN A 763 -21.12 -16.48 -19.73
C GLN A 763 -20.27 -17.38 -20.63
N THR A 764 -20.69 -18.62 -20.89
CA THR A 764 -20.02 -19.51 -21.84
C THR A 764 -20.24 -19.03 -23.28
N ALA A 765 -21.46 -18.66 -23.66
CA ALA A 765 -21.77 -18.12 -24.99
C ALA A 765 -20.87 -16.93 -25.34
N ARG A 766 -20.65 -16.02 -24.38
CA ARG A 766 -19.71 -14.90 -24.49
C ARG A 766 -18.28 -15.31 -24.89
N GLN A 767 -17.82 -16.48 -24.46
CA GLN A 767 -16.46 -16.98 -24.74
C GLN A 767 -16.33 -17.65 -26.11
N LEU A 768 -17.43 -18.07 -26.75
CA LEU A 768 -17.41 -18.79 -28.02
C LEU A 768 -17.09 -17.93 -29.24
N LYS A 769 -17.28 -16.60 -29.14
CA LYS A 769 -16.94 -15.62 -30.19
C LYS A 769 -17.50 -15.98 -31.58
N ASN A 770 -18.74 -16.49 -31.67
CA ASN A 770 -19.41 -16.85 -32.93
C ASN A 770 -20.85 -16.31 -33.04
N ASP A 771 -21.42 -16.35 -34.25
CA ASP A 771 -22.75 -15.78 -34.55
C ASP A 771 -23.88 -16.48 -33.80
N ALA A 772 -23.84 -17.81 -33.68
CA ALA A 772 -24.86 -18.57 -32.96
C ALA A 772 -24.93 -18.17 -31.47
N ALA A 773 -23.76 -17.88 -30.85
CA ALA A 773 -23.70 -17.37 -29.50
C ALA A 773 -24.29 -15.96 -29.37
N ARG A 774 -24.03 -15.10 -30.37
CA ARG A 774 -24.63 -13.76 -30.43
C ARG A 774 -26.16 -13.86 -30.50
N ASP A 775 -26.69 -14.70 -31.38
CA ASP A 775 -28.14 -14.85 -31.58
C ASP A 775 -28.84 -15.37 -30.31
N ALA A 776 -28.20 -16.30 -29.58
CA ALA A 776 -28.71 -16.77 -28.29
C ALA A 776 -28.76 -15.64 -27.25
N LEU A 777 -27.73 -14.80 -27.16
CA LEU A 777 -27.73 -13.66 -26.24
C LEU A 777 -28.72 -12.56 -26.68
N LEU A 778 -28.88 -12.31 -27.98
CA LEU A 778 -29.89 -11.39 -28.53
C LEU A 778 -31.32 -11.83 -28.19
N LYS A 779 -31.59 -13.14 -28.16
CA LYS A 779 -32.88 -13.66 -27.69
C LYS A 779 -33.08 -13.45 -26.19
N ALA A 780 -32.02 -13.52 -25.39
CA ALA A 780 -32.09 -13.42 -23.93
C ALA A 780 -32.40 -12.00 -23.42
N ILE A 781 -32.09 -10.97 -24.21
CA ILE A 781 -32.41 -9.57 -23.88
C ILE A 781 -33.87 -9.18 -24.17
N THR A 782 -34.69 -10.10 -24.67
CA THR A 782 -36.11 -9.84 -24.95
C THR A 782 -36.95 -9.79 -23.66
N PRO A 783 -38.11 -9.09 -23.68
CA PRO A 783 -38.94 -8.91 -22.49
C PRO A 783 -39.47 -10.24 -21.94
N GLY A 784 -39.59 -10.35 -20.62
CA GLY A 784 -40.09 -11.55 -19.93
C GLY A 784 -39.00 -12.47 -19.35
N ASN A 785 -37.72 -12.18 -19.61
CA ASN A 785 -36.60 -12.87 -18.96
C ASN A 785 -36.22 -12.24 -17.60
N PRO A 786 -35.66 -13.02 -16.66
CA PRO A 786 -35.19 -12.49 -15.38
C PRO A 786 -34.08 -11.44 -15.56
N GLU A 787 -34.14 -10.36 -14.78
CA GLU A 787 -33.22 -9.22 -14.90
C GLU A 787 -31.72 -9.61 -14.84
N PRO A 788 -31.24 -10.46 -13.91
CA PRO A 788 -29.83 -10.87 -13.89
C PRO A 788 -29.36 -11.48 -15.22
N LEU A 789 -30.21 -12.25 -15.89
CA LEU A 789 -29.89 -12.88 -17.17
C LEU A 789 -29.80 -11.84 -18.29
N VAL A 790 -30.71 -10.86 -18.29
CA VAL A 790 -30.68 -9.75 -19.25
C VAL A 790 -29.37 -8.96 -19.10
N LEU A 791 -28.95 -8.66 -17.87
CA LEU A 791 -27.69 -7.95 -17.60
C LEU A 791 -26.47 -8.74 -18.12
N GLU A 792 -26.38 -10.04 -17.82
CA GLU A 792 -25.29 -10.89 -18.29
C GLU A 792 -25.28 -11.01 -19.83
N ALA A 793 -26.46 -11.14 -20.47
CA ALA A 793 -26.56 -11.22 -21.92
C ALA A 793 -26.12 -9.92 -22.62
N ILE A 794 -26.52 -8.75 -22.11
CA ILE A 794 -26.07 -7.44 -22.61
C ILE A 794 -24.55 -7.30 -22.46
N ALA A 795 -23.98 -7.73 -21.33
CA ALA A 795 -22.53 -7.71 -21.12
C ALA A 795 -21.81 -8.67 -22.09
N GLY A 796 -22.36 -9.85 -22.34
CA GLY A 796 -21.80 -10.82 -23.30
C GLY A 796 -21.80 -10.33 -24.74
N LEU A 797 -22.86 -9.62 -25.16
CA LEU A 797 -22.99 -9.04 -26.50
C LEU A 797 -21.91 -7.99 -26.81
N SER A 798 -21.39 -7.29 -25.80
CA SER A 798 -20.26 -6.35 -25.96
C SER A 798 -19.01 -7.04 -26.53
N GLN A 799 -18.74 -8.28 -26.10
CA GLN A 799 -17.55 -9.03 -26.52
C GLN A 799 -17.71 -9.70 -27.88
N LEU A 800 -18.90 -10.21 -28.19
CA LEU A 800 -19.17 -10.90 -29.46
C LEU A 800 -19.30 -9.91 -30.63
N GLY A 801 -20.15 -8.91 -30.48
CA GLY A 801 -20.40 -7.84 -31.43
C GLY A 801 -20.92 -8.21 -32.84
N ALA A 802 -21.55 -7.20 -33.45
CA ALA A 802 -21.88 -7.01 -34.87
C ALA A 802 -22.62 -5.66 -34.97
N ASP A 803 -22.82 -5.13 -36.18
CA ASP A 803 -23.63 -3.91 -36.36
C ASP A 803 -25.09 -4.14 -35.90
N THR A 804 -25.62 -5.36 -36.05
CA THR A 804 -26.97 -5.76 -35.61
C THR A 804 -27.16 -5.78 -34.09
N THR A 805 -26.08 -5.88 -33.31
CA THR A 805 -26.15 -5.89 -31.84
C THR A 805 -26.68 -4.57 -31.30
N ALA A 806 -26.21 -3.45 -31.86
CA ALA A 806 -26.63 -2.13 -31.41
C ALA A 806 -28.11 -1.88 -31.73
N GLU A 807 -28.54 -2.24 -32.94
CA GLU A 807 -29.94 -2.17 -33.39
C GLU A 807 -30.87 -2.94 -32.46
N ALA A 808 -30.50 -4.16 -32.06
CA ALA A 808 -31.28 -4.97 -31.14
C ALA A 808 -31.38 -4.36 -29.73
N LEU A 809 -30.29 -3.76 -29.21
CA LEU A 809 -30.31 -3.05 -27.92
C LEU A 809 -31.23 -1.82 -27.97
N PHE A 810 -31.20 -1.06 -29.07
CA PHE A 810 -32.11 0.08 -29.26
C PHE A 810 -33.57 -0.35 -29.36
N ALA A 811 -33.86 -1.44 -30.06
CA ALA A 811 -35.21 -1.98 -30.18
C ALA A 811 -35.83 -2.37 -28.82
N GLN A 812 -35.02 -2.84 -27.88
CA GLN A 812 -35.47 -3.23 -26.53
C GLN A 812 -35.37 -2.13 -25.48
N TRP A 813 -34.83 -0.95 -25.82
CA TRP A 813 -34.50 0.11 -24.86
C TRP A 813 -35.66 0.50 -23.92
N LYS A 814 -36.87 0.61 -24.48
CA LYS A 814 -38.08 0.97 -23.71
C LYS A 814 -38.51 -0.12 -22.71
N ASN A 815 -38.22 -1.39 -23.03
CA ASN A 815 -38.57 -2.55 -22.21
C ASN A 815 -37.52 -2.86 -21.13
N PHE A 816 -36.33 -2.28 -21.22
CA PHE A 816 -35.29 -2.46 -20.23
C PHE A 816 -35.59 -1.75 -18.91
N SER A 817 -35.22 -2.42 -17.82
CA SER A 817 -35.13 -1.82 -16.49
C SER A 817 -34.04 -0.74 -16.45
N PRO A 818 -34.00 0.12 -15.41
CA PRO A 818 -32.92 1.08 -15.24
C PRO A 818 -31.54 0.43 -15.15
N ALA A 819 -31.40 -0.77 -14.55
CA ALA A 819 -30.13 -1.49 -14.54
C ALA A 819 -29.74 -1.95 -15.95
N ALA A 820 -30.67 -2.51 -16.71
CA ALA A 820 -30.41 -2.99 -18.06
C ALA A 820 -30.10 -1.86 -19.06
N ARG A 821 -30.75 -0.70 -18.96
CA ARG A 821 -30.41 0.48 -19.78
C ARG A 821 -28.99 0.97 -19.51
N ARG A 822 -28.56 0.99 -18.25
CA ARG A 822 -27.19 1.37 -17.86
C ARG A 822 -26.17 0.40 -18.46
N THR A 823 -26.36 -0.91 -18.29
CA THR A 823 -25.49 -1.93 -18.89
C THR A 823 -25.49 -1.88 -20.42
N ALA A 824 -26.64 -1.60 -21.05
CA ALA A 824 -26.73 -1.44 -22.51
C ALA A 824 -25.98 -0.19 -23.00
N ALA A 825 -26.09 0.93 -22.29
CA ALA A 825 -25.35 2.15 -22.60
C ALA A 825 -23.84 1.92 -22.53
N GLU A 826 -23.36 1.24 -21.48
CA GLU A 826 -21.95 0.85 -21.35
C GLU A 826 -21.48 -0.07 -22.48
N THR A 827 -22.28 -1.08 -22.83
CA THR A 827 -22.00 -1.98 -23.96
C THR A 827 -21.90 -1.21 -25.28
N LEU A 828 -22.84 -0.31 -25.57
CA LEU A 828 -22.84 0.49 -26.79
C LEU A 828 -21.67 1.47 -26.85
N ALA A 829 -21.21 2.01 -25.71
CA ALA A 829 -20.04 2.88 -25.67
C ALA A 829 -18.70 2.15 -25.83
N SER A 830 -18.68 0.82 -25.74
CA SER A 830 -17.45 0.01 -25.81
C SER A 830 -16.80 -0.04 -27.20
N ARG A 831 -17.51 0.38 -28.27
CA ARG A 831 -17.02 0.42 -29.67
C ARG A 831 -17.39 1.72 -30.36
N ALA A 832 -16.49 2.25 -31.20
CA ALA A 832 -16.66 3.54 -31.87
C ALA A 832 -17.96 3.63 -32.71
N ARG A 833 -18.24 2.61 -33.53
CA ARG A 833 -19.45 2.59 -34.38
C ARG A 833 -20.75 2.58 -33.57
N TRP A 834 -20.82 1.75 -32.52
CA TRP A 834 -21.99 1.67 -31.65
C TRP A 834 -22.19 2.94 -30.83
N ALA A 835 -21.09 3.51 -30.32
CA ALA A 835 -21.08 4.81 -29.65
C ALA A 835 -21.63 5.90 -30.57
N SER A 836 -21.24 5.90 -31.85
CA SER A 836 -21.73 6.84 -32.86
C SER A 836 -23.23 6.71 -33.09
N GLN A 837 -23.76 5.48 -33.13
CA GLN A 837 -25.20 5.22 -33.26
C GLN A 837 -25.97 5.61 -31.99
N LEU A 838 -25.44 5.30 -30.81
CA LEU A 838 -26.04 5.71 -29.52
C LEU A 838 -26.16 7.24 -29.45
N LEU A 839 -25.13 7.97 -29.87
CA LEU A 839 -25.18 9.43 -29.97
C LEU A 839 -26.24 9.90 -30.95
N SER A 840 -26.43 9.23 -32.09
CA SER A 840 -27.50 9.54 -33.04
C SER A 840 -28.91 9.35 -32.41
N GLU A 841 -29.11 8.30 -31.63
CA GLU A 841 -30.39 8.04 -30.91
C GLU A 841 -30.68 9.09 -29.83
N LEU A 842 -29.65 9.57 -29.14
CA LEU A 842 -29.72 10.65 -28.16
C LEU A 842 -29.98 12.02 -28.82
N GLU A 843 -29.27 12.34 -29.91
CA GLU A 843 -29.49 13.55 -30.72
C GLU A 843 -30.95 13.62 -31.23
N GLN A 844 -31.51 12.46 -31.59
CA GLN A 844 -32.88 12.31 -32.06
C GLN A 844 -33.91 12.15 -30.92
N LYS A 845 -33.47 12.24 -29.65
CA LYS A 845 -34.29 12.14 -28.43
C LYS A 845 -35.12 10.86 -28.31
N ARG A 846 -34.72 9.78 -29.00
CA ARG A 846 -35.34 8.45 -28.84
C ARG A 846 -34.85 7.72 -27.59
N ILE A 847 -33.64 8.07 -27.14
CA ILE A 847 -33.07 7.71 -25.84
C ILE A 847 -32.92 9.00 -25.02
N LEU A 848 -33.23 8.94 -23.73
CA LEU A 848 -33.07 10.07 -22.83
C LEU A 848 -31.62 10.14 -22.32
N ALA A 849 -31.05 11.35 -22.26
CA ALA A 849 -29.72 11.54 -21.70
C ALA A 849 -29.60 11.06 -20.24
N SER A 850 -30.70 11.08 -19.48
CA SER A 850 -30.79 10.57 -18.10
C SER A 850 -30.67 9.05 -17.98
N ASP A 851 -30.83 8.29 -19.08
CA ASP A 851 -30.64 6.83 -19.08
C ASP A 851 -29.15 6.44 -19.18
N ILE A 852 -28.26 7.40 -19.47
CA ILE A 852 -26.85 7.14 -19.72
C ILE A 852 -26.03 7.36 -18.43
N PRO A 853 -25.29 6.34 -17.95
CA PRO A 853 -24.42 6.49 -16.79
C PRO A 853 -23.33 7.54 -17.00
N ALA A 854 -22.97 8.25 -15.92
CA ALA A 854 -21.88 9.23 -15.95
C ALA A 854 -20.54 8.63 -16.43
N ALA A 855 -20.25 7.36 -16.10
CA ALA A 855 -19.07 6.66 -16.59
C ALA A 855 -19.07 6.52 -18.13
N THR A 856 -20.22 6.14 -18.70
CA THR A 856 -20.41 6.03 -20.15
C THR A 856 -20.29 7.39 -20.84
N ILE A 857 -20.86 8.45 -20.26
CA ILE A 857 -20.72 9.83 -20.78
C ILE A 857 -19.24 10.22 -20.85
N ARG A 858 -18.44 9.94 -19.81
CA ARG A 858 -16.99 10.19 -19.83
C ARG A 858 -16.28 9.42 -20.93
N THR A 859 -16.55 8.12 -21.07
CA THR A 859 -15.98 7.30 -22.15
C THR A 859 -16.28 7.90 -23.53
N LEU A 860 -17.51 8.36 -23.75
CA LEU A 860 -17.92 8.97 -25.02
C LEU A 860 -17.25 10.32 -25.26
N THR A 861 -17.24 11.21 -24.25
CA THR A 861 -16.68 12.58 -24.33
C THR A 861 -15.15 12.64 -24.38
N ARG A 862 -14.46 11.56 -24.01
CA ARG A 862 -12.99 11.44 -24.10
C ARG A 862 -12.53 10.45 -25.17
N SER A 863 -13.45 9.97 -26.02
CA SER A 863 -13.13 9.03 -27.07
C SER A 863 -12.20 9.67 -28.11
N GLU A 864 -11.02 9.06 -28.32
CA GLU A 864 -10.09 9.42 -29.39
C GLU A 864 -10.51 8.81 -30.74
N ALA A 865 -11.52 7.94 -30.75
CA ALA A 865 -12.01 7.29 -31.96
C ALA A 865 -12.63 8.32 -32.93
N ASP A 866 -12.58 8.00 -34.23
CA ASP A 866 -12.94 8.89 -35.33
C ASP A 866 -12.27 10.27 -35.23
N PHE A 867 -10.98 10.29 -34.88
CA PHE A 867 -10.18 11.52 -34.72
C PHE A 867 -10.80 12.50 -33.70
N GLY A 868 -11.43 11.98 -32.63
CA GLY A 868 -12.09 12.77 -31.60
C GLY A 868 -13.49 13.29 -31.98
N MET A 869 -14.03 12.88 -33.14
CA MET A 869 -15.38 13.30 -33.57
C MET A 869 -16.47 12.79 -32.61
N LEU A 870 -16.31 11.58 -32.08
CA LEU A 870 -17.20 10.99 -31.07
C LEU A 870 -17.24 11.85 -29.79
N ALA A 871 -16.07 12.26 -29.29
CA ALA A 871 -15.95 13.17 -28.15
C ALA A 871 -16.68 14.50 -28.39
N LYS A 872 -16.54 15.06 -29.59
CA LYS A 872 -17.20 16.31 -29.98
C LYS A 872 -18.72 16.17 -30.02
N ARG A 873 -19.26 15.09 -30.59
CA ARG A 873 -20.70 14.80 -30.63
C ARG A 873 -21.26 14.53 -29.24
N ALA A 874 -20.58 13.73 -28.43
CA ALA A 874 -20.97 13.48 -27.04
C ALA A 874 -21.02 14.78 -26.22
N THR A 875 -20.03 15.67 -26.39
CA THR A 875 -20.01 17.00 -25.75
C THR A 875 -21.16 17.89 -26.20
N ALA A 876 -21.65 17.74 -27.45
CA ALA A 876 -22.81 18.48 -27.94
C ALA A 876 -24.14 17.95 -27.35
N VAL A 877 -24.23 16.64 -27.12
CA VAL A 877 -25.43 15.97 -26.57
C VAL A 877 -25.55 16.16 -25.06
N PHE A 878 -24.46 15.94 -24.32
CA PHE A 878 -24.44 15.95 -22.85
C PHE A 878 -23.94 17.28 -22.27
N GLY A 879 -23.43 18.19 -23.11
CA GLY A 879 -22.72 19.39 -22.70
C GLY A 879 -21.23 19.14 -22.43
N ARG A 880 -20.47 20.20 -22.12
CA ARG A 880 -19.10 20.06 -21.61
C ARG A 880 -19.15 19.33 -20.27
N VAL A 881 -18.62 18.12 -20.22
CA VAL A 881 -18.10 17.54 -18.97
C VAL A 881 -17.02 18.50 -18.51
N ARG A 882 -17.35 19.35 -17.55
CA ARG A 882 -16.45 20.42 -17.08
C ARG A 882 -15.29 19.78 -16.32
N ASP A 883 -14.07 20.00 -16.80
CA ASP A 883 -12.92 19.95 -15.91
C ASP A 883 -12.83 21.31 -15.18
N ALA A 884 -12.96 21.32 -13.84
CA ALA A 884 -12.67 22.50 -13.02
C ALA A 884 -12.47 22.17 -11.53
N ASN A 885 -11.26 22.41 -11.02
CA ASN A 885 -10.86 22.20 -9.61
C ASN A 885 -11.46 23.25 -8.64
N ALA A 886 -11.87 24.44 -9.13
CA ALA A 886 -12.41 25.51 -8.29
C ALA A 886 -13.94 25.44 -8.07
N ASP A 887 -14.69 24.90 -9.03
CA ASP A 887 -16.15 24.77 -8.93
C ASP A 887 -16.56 23.65 -7.96
N LYS A 888 -15.76 22.58 -7.86
CA LYS A 888 -16.00 21.48 -6.92
C LYS A 888 -15.82 21.89 -5.47
N LEU A 889 -14.85 22.74 -5.15
CA LEU A 889 -14.70 23.29 -3.79
C LEU A 889 -15.92 24.11 -3.35
N LYS A 890 -16.52 24.88 -4.28
CA LYS A 890 -17.78 25.60 -4.02
C LYS A 890 -18.95 24.64 -3.80
N LEU A 891 -19.02 23.57 -4.59
CA LEU A 891 -20.07 22.55 -4.49
C LEU A 891 -19.97 21.75 -3.19
N ILE A 892 -18.75 21.36 -2.79
CA ILE A 892 -18.46 20.73 -1.50
C ILE A 892 -18.92 21.65 -0.36
N ALA A 893 -18.58 22.93 -0.41
CA ALA A 893 -19.01 23.90 0.60
C ALA A 893 -20.54 24.08 0.65
N ALA A 894 -21.21 24.10 -0.50
CA ALA A 894 -22.66 24.19 -0.60
C ALA A 894 -23.36 22.95 -0.03
N LYS A 895 -22.92 21.74 -0.43
CA LYS A 895 -23.47 20.47 0.07
C LYS A 895 -23.20 20.29 1.57
N LYS A 896 -22.02 20.68 2.05
CA LYS A 896 -21.71 20.71 3.49
C LYS A 896 -22.69 21.62 4.24
N SER A 897 -22.94 22.82 3.73
CA SER A 897 -23.88 23.77 4.33
C SER A 897 -25.30 23.23 4.35
N MET A 898 -25.74 22.55 3.29
CA MET A 898 -27.05 21.88 3.23
C MET A 898 -27.17 20.78 4.29
N ILE A 899 -26.17 19.92 4.41
CA ILE A 899 -26.16 18.80 5.37
C ILE A 899 -26.23 19.29 6.81
N LEU A 900 -25.42 20.32 7.14
CA LEU A 900 -25.34 20.89 8.49
C LEU A 900 -26.51 21.83 8.83
N GLY A 901 -27.08 22.52 7.85
CA GLY A 901 -28.14 23.51 8.05
C GLY A 901 -29.57 22.95 8.08
N ALA A 902 -29.78 21.69 7.70
CA ALA A 902 -31.11 21.09 7.63
C ALA A 902 -31.67 20.72 9.03
N LYS A 903 -32.95 21.05 9.27
CA LYS A 903 -33.64 20.75 10.54
C LYS A 903 -34.03 19.26 10.61
N GLY A 904 -34.01 18.68 11.82
CA GLY A 904 -34.37 17.27 12.07
C GLY A 904 -33.19 16.30 11.97
N GLN A 905 -33.37 15.08 12.49
CA GLN A 905 -32.39 14.00 12.43
C GLN A 905 -32.43 13.32 11.04
N PRO A 906 -31.29 12.92 10.46
CA PRO A 906 -31.26 12.12 9.23
C PRO A 906 -31.84 10.73 9.49
N ASP A 907 -32.45 10.15 8.46
CA ASP A 907 -32.98 8.79 8.48
C ASP A 907 -31.88 7.81 8.05
N LEU A 908 -31.30 7.09 9.01
CA LEU A 908 -30.23 6.12 8.76
C LEU A 908 -30.73 4.89 7.97
N LYS A 909 -32.01 4.54 8.05
CA LYS A 909 -32.59 3.44 7.27
C LYS A 909 -32.73 3.84 5.81
N ALA A 910 -33.22 5.05 5.54
CA ALA A 910 -33.22 5.61 4.18
C ALA A 910 -31.79 5.76 3.65
N GLY A 911 -30.85 6.21 4.50
CA GLY A 911 -29.44 6.32 4.18
C GLY A 911 -28.79 4.98 3.79
N TYR A 912 -29.12 3.91 4.51
CA TYR A 912 -28.70 2.54 4.17
C TYR A 912 -29.22 2.11 2.79
N GLU A 913 -30.50 2.33 2.49
CA GLU A 913 -31.08 1.96 1.19
C GLU A 913 -30.45 2.73 0.02
N VAL A 914 -30.09 4.00 0.24
CA VAL A 914 -29.33 4.79 -0.74
C VAL A 914 -27.91 4.24 -0.87
N ALA A 915 -27.21 3.99 0.25
CA ALA A 915 -25.84 3.46 0.28
C ALA A 915 -25.74 2.10 -0.44
N LYS A 916 -26.75 1.24 -0.26
CA LYS A 916 -26.83 -0.06 -0.92
C LYS A 916 -26.88 0.04 -2.45
N LYS A 917 -27.56 1.06 -2.97
CA LYS A 917 -27.74 1.29 -4.41
C LYS A 917 -26.58 2.07 -5.04
N THR A 918 -25.80 2.80 -4.24
CA THR A 918 -24.74 3.69 -4.72
C THR A 918 -23.36 3.22 -4.28
N CYS A 919 -23.06 3.26 -2.99
CA CYS A 919 -21.75 2.95 -2.42
C CYS A 919 -21.43 1.45 -2.42
N PHE A 920 -22.38 0.59 -2.04
CA PHE A 920 -22.12 -0.86 -1.89
C PHE A 920 -21.93 -1.58 -3.21
N THR A 921 -22.30 -0.93 -4.32
CA THR A 921 -21.97 -1.34 -5.69
C THR A 921 -20.46 -1.49 -5.90
N CYS A 922 -19.65 -0.71 -5.17
CA CYS A 922 -18.19 -0.73 -5.31
C CYS A 922 -17.44 -0.95 -4.00
N HIS A 923 -18.01 -0.58 -2.85
CA HIS A 923 -17.32 -0.59 -1.57
C HIS A 923 -17.97 -1.54 -0.57
N LYS A 924 -17.15 -2.13 0.31
CA LYS A 924 -17.65 -2.82 1.50
C LYS A 924 -17.85 -1.87 2.69
N LEU A 925 -18.82 -2.18 3.54
CA LEU A 925 -18.99 -1.59 4.87
C LEU A 925 -19.53 -2.67 5.81
N HIS A 926 -18.78 -3.01 6.86
CA HIS A 926 -19.04 -4.13 7.78
C HIS A 926 -19.30 -5.47 7.08
N GLY A 927 -18.57 -5.73 5.99
CA GLY A 927 -18.67 -6.97 5.21
C GLY A 927 -19.80 -6.99 4.17
N GLU A 928 -20.67 -5.97 4.12
CA GLU A 928 -21.69 -5.84 3.06
C GLU A 928 -21.15 -4.96 1.91
N GLY A 929 -21.33 -5.40 0.66
CA GLY A 929 -20.93 -4.66 -0.56
C GLY A 929 -19.87 -5.38 -1.40
N ALA A 930 -19.31 -4.67 -2.39
CA ALA A 930 -18.35 -5.21 -3.36
C ALA A 930 -16.89 -4.82 -3.05
N ASP A 931 -15.93 -5.61 -3.56
CA ASP A 931 -14.48 -5.42 -3.39
C ASP A 931 -13.83 -4.68 -4.58
N ILE A 932 -14.41 -3.55 -5.00
CA ILE A 932 -13.89 -2.79 -6.16
C ILE A 932 -13.09 -1.60 -5.67
N GLY A 933 -13.74 -0.73 -4.88
CA GLY A 933 -13.13 0.36 -4.15
C GLY A 933 -12.70 -0.07 -2.74
N PRO A 934 -12.05 0.84 -1.97
CA PRO A 934 -11.61 0.55 -0.61
C PRO A 934 -12.76 0.15 0.33
N ASP A 935 -12.49 -0.72 1.31
CA ASP A 935 -13.44 -1.03 2.40
C ASP A 935 -13.68 0.23 3.26
N LEU A 936 -14.93 0.73 3.24
CA LEU A 936 -15.34 1.94 3.95
C LEU A 936 -15.47 1.72 5.45
N THR A 937 -15.36 0.49 5.96
CA THR A 937 -15.34 0.23 7.41
C THR A 937 -14.18 0.95 8.07
N GLY A 938 -13.02 1.02 7.40
CA GLY A 938 -11.80 1.64 7.91
C GLY A 938 -11.32 2.89 7.16
N VAL A 939 -11.74 3.13 5.92
CA VAL A 939 -11.20 4.18 5.03
C VAL A 939 -12.30 5.07 4.43
N GLY A 940 -11.96 6.32 4.08
CA GLY A 940 -12.78 7.12 3.14
C GLY A 940 -13.99 7.85 3.74
N ARG A 941 -14.26 7.67 5.03
CA ARG A 941 -15.39 8.28 5.77
C ARG A 941 -14.98 8.99 7.06
N SER A 942 -13.73 9.43 7.14
CA SER A 942 -13.14 10.00 8.36
C SER A 942 -13.64 11.39 8.71
N SER A 943 -14.23 12.13 7.78
CA SER A 943 -14.92 13.37 8.12
C SER A 943 -15.97 13.68 7.10
N LEU A 944 -16.88 14.58 7.45
CA LEU A 944 -17.81 15.13 6.46
C LEU A 944 -17.04 15.74 5.28
N ASP A 945 -15.95 16.46 5.53
CA ASP A 945 -15.14 17.08 4.47
C ASP A 945 -14.43 16.03 3.59
N ALA A 946 -13.79 15.03 4.19
CA ALA A 946 -13.10 13.97 3.46
C ALA A 946 -14.08 13.12 2.65
N LEU A 947 -15.22 12.78 3.24
CA LEU A 947 -16.27 12.02 2.57
C LEU A 947 -16.88 12.81 1.40
N LEU A 948 -17.16 14.10 1.59
CA LEU A 948 -17.65 14.97 0.51
C LEU A 948 -16.61 15.17 -0.59
N ALA A 949 -15.33 15.33 -0.25
CA ALA A 949 -14.27 15.42 -1.25
C ALA A 949 -14.18 14.13 -2.09
N ASN A 950 -14.20 12.96 -1.45
CA ASN A 950 -14.15 11.67 -2.15
C ASN A 950 -15.40 11.38 -2.99
N ILE A 951 -16.58 11.82 -2.54
CA ILE A 951 -17.86 11.59 -3.25
C ILE A 951 -18.06 12.56 -4.42
N ILE A 952 -17.70 13.84 -4.24
CA ILE A 952 -17.92 14.91 -5.22
C ILE A 952 -16.75 14.98 -6.21
N ASP A 953 -15.53 14.65 -5.76
CA ASP A 953 -14.32 14.65 -6.56
C ASP A 953 -13.50 13.34 -6.43
N PRO A 954 -14.06 12.18 -6.84
CA PRO A 954 -13.38 10.90 -6.75
C PRO A 954 -12.11 10.77 -7.60
N ASN A 955 -11.85 11.73 -8.51
CA ASN A 955 -10.65 11.77 -9.36
C ASN A 955 -9.51 12.60 -8.74
N GLN A 956 -9.80 13.37 -7.68
CA GLN A 956 -8.80 14.22 -7.03
C GLN A 956 -7.65 13.41 -6.44
N ILE A 957 -7.99 12.27 -5.85
CA ILE A 957 -7.05 11.35 -5.20
C ILE A 957 -7.47 9.92 -5.53
N ILE A 958 -6.71 9.28 -6.41
CA ILE A 958 -6.87 7.85 -6.70
C ILE A 958 -5.80 7.12 -5.90
N GLY A 959 -6.24 6.26 -4.98
CA GLY A 959 -5.32 5.40 -4.24
C GLY A 959 -4.54 4.50 -5.22
N ALA A 960 -3.23 4.36 -4.99
CA ALA A 960 -2.45 3.41 -5.78
C ALA A 960 -3.03 1.99 -5.64
N GLY A 961 -2.92 1.14 -6.65
CA GLY A 961 -3.60 -0.16 -6.69
C GLY A 961 -5.13 -0.14 -6.84
N TYR A 962 -5.75 1.05 -6.89
CA TYR A 962 -7.16 1.29 -7.25
C TYR A 962 -7.29 2.07 -8.56
N GLU A 963 -6.19 2.22 -9.30
CA GLU A 963 -6.21 2.94 -10.57
C GLU A 963 -7.09 2.22 -11.58
N MET A 964 -7.83 3.00 -12.36
CA MET A 964 -8.49 2.46 -13.53
C MET A 964 -7.44 2.14 -14.58
N VAL A 965 -7.38 0.89 -15.01
CA VAL A 965 -6.65 0.48 -16.20
C VAL A 965 -7.62 0.49 -17.37
N GLU A 966 -7.23 1.14 -18.45
CA GLU A 966 -7.93 1.15 -19.73
C GLU A 966 -7.20 0.26 -20.72
N ILE A 967 -7.91 -0.70 -21.29
CA ILE A 967 -7.42 -1.62 -22.31
C ILE A 967 -8.19 -1.36 -23.59
N THR A 968 -7.47 -1.07 -24.67
CA THR A 968 -7.98 -1.13 -26.03
C THR A 968 -7.54 -2.45 -26.65
N THR A 969 -8.49 -3.25 -27.12
CA THR A 969 -8.22 -4.52 -27.80
C THR A 969 -8.10 -4.33 -29.31
N LYS A 970 -7.53 -5.32 -30.00
CA LYS A 970 -7.26 -5.31 -31.44
C LYS A 970 -8.52 -5.31 -32.32
N ASP A 971 -9.68 -5.62 -31.75
CA ASP A 971 -11.01 -5.53 -32.36
C ASP A 971 -11.71 -4.19 -32.06
N ASP A 972 -10.93 -3.16 -31.70
CA ASP A 972 -11.38 -1.79 -31.38
C ASP A 972 -12.35 -1.68 -30.18
N ARG A 973 -12.41 -2.71 -29.33
CA ARG A 973 -13.15 -2.65 -28.06
C ARG A 973 -12.30 -1.97 -26.98
N SER A 974 -12.94 -1.10 -26.21
CA SER A 974 -12.35 -0.46 -25.03
C SER A 974 -12.99 -1.00 -23.75
N VAL A 975 -12.18 -1.48 -22.81
CA VAL A 975 -12.62 -1.87 -21.47
C VAL A 975 -11.80 -1.18 -20.40
N SER A 976 -12.43 -0.90 -19.26
CA SER A 976 -11.76 -0.22 -18.15
C SER A 976 -12.20 -0.74 -16.79
N GLY A 977 -11.27 -0.74 -15.83
CA GLY A 977 -11.52 -1.19 -14.47
C GLY A 977 -10.25 -1.34 -13.65
N ARG A 978 -10.38 -1.68 -12.38
CA ARG A 978 -9.26 -1.96 -11.48
C ARG A 978 -8.63 -3.30 -11.84
N MET A 979 -7.33 -3.31 -12.11
CA MET A 979 -6.62 -4.55 -12.43
C MET A 979 -6.34 -5.37 -11.17
N VAL A 980 -6.86 -6.59 -11.13
CA VAL A 980 -6.73 -7.52 -9.99
C VAL A 980 -6.00 -8.81 -10.35
N GLU A 981 -5.75 -9.05 -11.64
CA GLU A 981 -4.93 -10.15 -12.13
C GLU A 981 -4.19 -9.73 -13.41
N HIS A 982 -2.91 -10.08 -13.50
CA HIS A 982 -2.06 -9.88 -14.68
C HIS A 982 -1.11 -11.07 -14.78
N THR A 983 -1.42 -11.98 -15.71
CA THR A 983 -0.59 -13.17 -15.97
C THR A 983 0.15 -13.00 -17.30
N ASP A 984 0.85 -14.05 -17.73
CA ASP A 984 1.44 -14.11 -19.06
C ASP A 984 0.39 -14.20 -20.18
N THR A 985 -0.84 -14.60 -19.85
CA THR A 985 -1.89 -14.94 -20.82
C THR A 985 -3.09 -14.01 -20.79
N ARG A 986 -3.38 -13.36 -19.66
CA ARG A 986 -4.57 -12.51 -19.49
C ARG A 986 -4.39 -11.38 -18.47
N VAL A 987 -5.32 -10.43 -18.54
CA VAL A 987 -5.54 -9.38 -17.56
C VAL A 987 -6.99 -9.47 -17.08
N ARG A 988 -7.23 -9.40 -15.77
CA ARG A 988 -8.57 -9.32 -15.18
C ARG A 988 -8.79 -7.95 -14.55
N LEU A 989 -9.86 -7.28 -14.98
CA LEU A 989 -10.30 -5.97 -14.51
C LEU A 989 -11.63 -6.11 -13.75
N LEU A 990 -11.77 -5.38 -12.64
CA LEU A 990 -13.04 -5.17 -11.96
C LEU A 990 -13.57 -3.77 -12.31
N SER A 991 -14.70 -3.70 -13.00
CA SER A 991 -15.37 -2.42 -13.32
C SER A 991 -16.32 -2.02 -12.19
N ALA A 992 -17.01 -0.87 -12.30
CA ALA A 992 -18.03 -0.48 -11.33
C ALA A 992 -19.23 -1.46 -11.35
N GLY A 993 -19.66 -1.95 -10.18
CA GLY A 993 -20.70 -2.99 -10.06
C GLY A 993 -20.16 -4.42 -10.20
N PRO A 994 -20.99 -5.47 -10.20
CA PRO A 994 -20.54 -6.87 -10.16
C PRO A 994 -19.88 -7.37 -11.46
N LYS A 995 -19.32 -6.48 -12.28
CA LYS A 995 -18.78 -6.75 -13.61
C LYS A 995 -17.28 -7.02 -13.55
N GLU A 996 -16.89 -8.18 -14.07
CA GLU A 996 -15.50 -8.56 -14.31
C GLU A 996 -15.21 -8.68 -15.81
N ASP A 997 -14.15 -8.01 -16.28
CA ASP A 997 -13.65 -8.13 -17.65
C ASP A 997 -12.32 -8.89 -17.66
N VAL A 998 -12.27 -10.00 -18.41
CA VAL A 998 -11.05 -10.79 -18.62
C VAL A 998 -10.61 -10.61 -20.07
N VAL A 999 -9.42 -10.06 -20.28
CA VAL A 999 -8.86 -9.79 -21.61
C VAL A 999 -7.62 -10.64 -21.82
N ALA A 1000 -7.58 -11.39 -22.93
CA ALA A 1000 -6.38 -12.11 -23.32
C ALA A 1000 -5.25 -11.14 -23.69
N LYS A 1001 -4.02 -11.39 -23.22
CA LYS A 1001 -2.86 -10.53 -23.48
C LYS A 1001 -2.58 -10.36 -24.98
N SER A 1002 -2.84 -11.41 -25.77
CA SER A 1002 -2.71 -11.40 -27.23
C SER A 1002 -3.68 -10.45 -27.92
N ASP A 1003 -4.81 -10.14 -27.28
CA ASP A 1003 -5.88 -9.34 -27.84
C ASP A 1003 -5.72 -7.86 -27.47
N ILE A 1004 -4.80 -7.53 -26.55
CA ILE A 1004 -4.51 -6.16 -26.12
C ILE A 1004 -3.72 -5.44 -27.22
N ALA A 1005 -4.25 -4.32 -27.71
CA ALA A 1005 -3.55 -3.40 -28.60
C ALA A 1005 -2.83 -2.30 -27.79
N LYS A 1006 -3.49 -1.76 -26.76
CA LYS A 1006 -2.96 -0.72 -25.88
C LYS A 1006 -3.47 -0.92 -24.46
N LEU A 1007 -2.60 -0.78 -23.47
CA LEU A 1007 -2.93 -0.77 -22.05
C LEU A 1007 -2.38 0.52 -21.45
N ARG A 1008 -3.23 1.31 -20.79
CA ARG A 1008 -2.81 2.52 -20.06
C ARG A 1008 -3.46 2.56 -18.68
N VAL A 1009 -2.74 3.13 -17.72
CA VAL A 1009 -3.32 3.53 -16.44
C VAL A 1009 -3.98 4.90 -16.65
N SER A 1010 -5.24 5.03 -16.30
CA SER A 1010 -6.02 6.27 -16.43
C SER A 1010 -5.70 7.21 -15.27
N GLU A 1011 -5.79 8.51 -15.53
CA GLU A 1011 -5.80 9.56 -14.48
C GLU A 1011 -7.17 9.67 -13.79
N LEU A 1012 -8.15 8.85 -14.20
CA LEU A 1012 -9.50 8.80 -13.65
C LEU A 1012 -9.72 7.57 -12.77
N SER A 1013 -10.61 7.73 -11.78
CA SER A 1013 -11.07 6.70 -10.86
C SER A 1013 -12.16 5.81 -11.49
N VAL A 1014 -12.24 4.56 -11.04
CA VAL A 1014 -13.40 3.68 -11.29
C VAL A 1014 -14.68 4.26 -10.67
N MET A 1015 -14.56 5.05 -9.59
CA MET A 1015 -15.68 5.76 -8.99
C MET A 1015 -16.07 6.98 -9.84
N ALA A 1016 -17.35 7.05 -10.21
CA ALA A 1016 -17.88 8.13 -11.00
C ALA A 1016 -18.24 9.36 -10.15
N GLU A 1017 -18.01 10.55 -10.71
CA GLU A 1017 -18.57 11.81 -10.20
C GLU A 1017 -20.08 11.88 -10.44
N GLY A 1018 -20.79 12.74 -9.71
CA GLY A 1018 -22.21 13.04 -9.94
C GLY A 1018 -23.15 12.57 -8.81
N LEU A 1019 -22.64 11.94 -7.75
CA LEU A 1019 -23.46 11.54 -6.60
C LEU A 1019 -24.09 12.76 -5.91
N GLU A 1020 -23.48 13.93 -6.01
CA GLU A 1020 -24.03 15.18 -5.48
C GLU A 1020 -25.26 15.72 -6.22
N GLN A 1021 -25.60 15.14 -7.37
CA GLN A 1021 -26.82 15.48 -8.10
C GLN A 1021 -28.08 14.79 -7.53
N MET A 1022 -27.93 13.86 -6.57
CA MET A 1022 -29.08 13.22 -5.93
C MET A 1022 -29.87 14.22 -5.06
N PRO A 1023 -31.15 13.93 -4.75
CA PRO A 1023 -31.97 14.78 -3.89
C PRO A 1023 -31.27 15.05 -2.55
N ASP A 1024 -31.34 16.29 -2.07
CA ASP A 1024 -30.62 16.72 -0.87
C ASP A 1024 -30.95 15.88 0.39
N ALA A 1025 -32.19 15.42 0.51
CA ALA A 1025 -32.61 14.53 1.59
C ALA A 1025 -31.91 13.15 1.52
N ASP A 1026 -31.84 12.57 0.33
CA ASP A 1026 -31.17 11.28 0.10
C ASP A 1026 -29.65 11.42 0.29
N PHE A 1027 -29.06 12.51 -0.22
CA PHE A 1027 -27.65 12.81 -0.02
C PHE A 1027 -27.31 12.98 1.46
N ARG A 1028 -28.14 13.72 2.21
CA ARG A 1028 -27.96 13.91 3.65
C ARG A 1028 -28.07 12.60 4.43
N ASN A 1029 -29.07 11.77 4.12
CA ASN A 1029 -29.26 10.48 4.76
C ASN A 1029 -28.13 9.49 4.44
N LEU A 1030 -27.67 9.46 3.18
CA LEU A 1030 -26.52 8.67 2.75
C LEU A 1030 -25.26 9.05 3.53
N ILE A 1031 -24.94 10.35 3.57
CA ILE A 1031 -23.75 10.86 4.26
C ILE A 1031 -23.81 10.53 5.76
N ALA A 1032 -24.98 10.69 6.38
CA ALA A 1032 -25.18 10.35 7.80
C ALA A 1032 -24.95 8.86 8.07
N TYR A 1033 -25.50 7.99 7.22
CA TYR A 1033 -25.33 6.54 7.33
C TYR A 1033 -23.88 6.11 7.13
N ILE A 1034 -23.20 6.63 6.09
CA ILE A 1034 -21.80 6.27 5.83
C ILE A 1034 -20.88 6.75 6.96
N LEU A 1035 -21.10 7.95 7.52
CA LEU A 1035 -20.31 8.44 8.65
C LEU A 1035 -20.53 7.64 9.93
N ASN A 1036 -21.77 7.22 10.21
CA ASN A 1036 -22.14 6.51 11.45
C ASN A 1036 -23.13 5.35 11.17
N PRO A 1037 -22.67 4.25 10.58
CA PRO A 1037 -23.50 3.08 10.43
C PRO A 1037 -23.86 2.52 11.82
N PRO A 1038 -25.06 1.93 12.01
CA PRO A 1038 -25.48 1.40 13.32
C PRO A 1038 -24.51 0.39 13.96
N GLY A 1039 -23.66 -0.27 13.17
CA GLY A 1039 -22.63 -1.19 13.64
C GLY A 1039 -21.50 -0.55 14.48
N ASP A 1040 -21.26 0.76 14.34
CA ASP A 1040 -20.16 1.47 15.03
C ASP A 1040 -20.46 1.89 16.48
N LYS A 1041 -21.72 1.73 16.95
CA LYS A 1041 -22.15 2.01 18.33
C LYS A 1041 -21.81 3.42 18.88
N ALA A 1042 -21.68 4.43 18.03
CA ALA A 1042 -21.47 5.83 18.44
C ALA A 1042 -22.69 6.71 18.15
N PRO A 1043 -23.11 7.61 19.07
CA PRO A 1043 -24.15 8.60 18.76
C PRO A 1043 -23.53 9.82 18.04
N PHE A 1044 -23.94 10.06 16.80
CA PHE A 1044 -23.67 11.33 16.13
C PHE A 1044 -24.59 12.43 16.69
N SER A 1045 -24.02 13.56 17.11
CA SER A 1045 -24.77 14.73 17.57
C SER A 1045 -24.78 15.82 16.50
N TRP A 1046 -25.96 16.12 15.93
CA TRP A 1046 -26.19 17.25 15.01
C TRP A 1046 -26.32 18.61 15.71
N LYS A 1047 -25.99 18.73 17.01
CA LYS A 1047 -26.15 20.00 17.71
C LYS A 1047 -25.04 20.97 17.30
N ASN A 1048 -25.48 22.12 16.77
CA ASN A 1048 -24.67 23.31 16.57
C ASN A 1048 -23.85 23.62 17.82
N ASP A 1049 -22.52 23.65 17.70
CA ASP A 1049 -21.67 24.43 18.59
C ASP A 1049 -21.84 25.92 18.25
N ALA A 1050 -23.01 26.46 18.58
CA ALA A 1050 -23.29 27.90 18.60
C ALA A 1050 -22.65 28.58 19.83
N GLY A 1051 -21.44 28.14 20.21
CA GLY A 1051 -20.80 28.48 21.48
C GLY A 1051 -19.32 28.88 21.42
N SER A 1052 -18.69 28.94 20.24
CA SER A 1052 -17.34 29.48 20.10
C SER A 1052 -17.32 30.71 19.19
N ALA A 1053 -17.24 31.87 19.85
CA ALA A 1053 -16.86 33.22 19.40
C ALA A 1053 -17.11 33.61 17.93
N GLY A 1054 -18.03 34.56 17.75
CA GLY A 1054 -18.53 35.03 16.45
C GLY A 1054 -17.48 35.65 15.52
N VAL A 1055 -17.68 35.38 14.23
CA VAL A 1055 -17.06 36.11 13.13
C VAL A 1055 -18.18 36.87 12.41
N GLN A 1056 -18.24 38.18 12.61
CA GLN A 1056 -18.93 39.06 11.67
C GLN A 1056 -18.18 39.06 10.33
N PRO A 1057 -18.87 39.24 9.19
CA PRO A 1057 -18.22 39.27 7.88
C PRO A 1057 -17.31 40.51 7.79
N ALA A 1058 -15.99 40.27 7.83
CA ALA A 1058 -15.00 41.32 7.71
C ALA A 1058 -14.97 41.86 6.27
N SER A 1059 -15.32 43.15 6.15
CA SER A 1059 -15.12 44.01 5.00
C SER A 1059 -13.64 44.12 4.59
N ALA A 1060 -13.40 44.26 3.29
CA ALA A 1060 -12.09 44.41 2.66
C ALA A 1060 -11.22 45.51 3.31
N PRO A 1061 -9.95 45.23 3.68
CA PRO A 1061 -9.04 46.26 4.16
C PRO A 1061 -8.23 46.90 3.02
N LYS A 1062 -8.15 48.24 3.11
CA LYS A 1062 -7.40 49.17 2.27
C LYS A 1062 -5.88 49.12 2.54
N ALA A 1063 -5.10 49.57 1.56
CA ALA A 1063 -3.64 49.69 1.58
C ALA A 1063 -3.12 50.74 2.59
N GLY A 1064 -1.97 50.48 3.23
CA GLY A 1064 -1.23 51.48 4.02
C GLY A 1064 0.05 51.00 4.71
N LYS A 1065 1.20 51.31 4.06
CA LYS A 1065 2.58 51.65 4.51
C LYS A 1065 3.35 50.78 5.53
N ALA A 1066 4.60 50.49 5.15
CA ALA A 1066 5.66 49.83 5.92
C ALA A 1066 6.57 50.80 6.69
N PRO A 1067 7.27 50.34 7.75
CA PRO A 1067 8.54 50.92 8.20
C PRO A 1067 9.73 49.93 8.13
N GLU A 1068 10.92 50.51 8.21
CA GLU A 1068 12.24 50.11 7.67
C GLU A 1068 13.01 49.00 8.43
N LYS A 1069 13.97 48.39 7.70
CA LYS A 1069 15.00 47.45 8.17
C LYS A 1069 16.26 48.17 8.69
N LYS A 1070 16.95 47.56 9.67
CA LYS A 1070 18.41 47.66 9.86
C LYS A 1070 19.07 46.28 9.71
N SER A 1071 20.31 46.31 9.22
CA SER A 1071 21.08 45.27 8.51
C SER A 1071 22.23 44.62 9.31
N SER A 1072 22.65 43.40 8.93
CA SER A 1072 24.05 42.92 8.80
C SER A 1072 24.10 41.44 8.34
N THR A 1073 24.41 41.10 7.08
CA THR A 1073 25.72 40.68 6.47
C THR A 1073 26.34 39.38 7.02
N GLY A 1074 26.63 38.31 6.26
CA GLY A 1074 26.52 38.03 4.82
C GLY A 1074 27.00 36.62 4.37
N SER A 1075 26.38 36.14 3.30
CA SER A 1075 26.85 35.33 2.14
C SER A 1075 25.76 35.53 1.06
N PRO A 1076 26.06 35.67 -0.24
CA PRO A 1076 25.21 36.43 -1.16
C PRO A 1076 23.88 35.72 -1.43
N GLU A 1077 22.77 36.32 -1.00
CA GLU A 1077 21.43 36.00 -1.50
C GLU A 1077 21.41 36.21 -3.03
N PRO A 1078 20.71 35.36 -3.80
CA PRO A 1078 20.50 35.63 -5.22
C PRO A 1078 19.73 36.95 -5.35
N ARG A 1079 20.20 37.86 -6.22
CA ARG A 1079 19.50 39.11 -6.52
C ARG A 1079 18.09 38.79 -7.02
N LEU A 1080 17.09 39.57 -6.57
CA LEU A 1080 15.72 39.50 -7.08
C LEU A 1080 15.75 39.47 -8.62
N GLY A 1081 15.30 38.37 -9.22
CA GLY A 1081 15.15 38.24 -10.67
C GLY A 1081 16.00 37.20 -11.37
N GLN A 1082 16.94 36.51 -10.71
CA GLN A 1082 17.66 35.38 -11.33
C GLN A 1082 17.19 34.03 -10.76
N PRO A 1083 16.70 33.11 -11.61
CA PRO A 1083 16.35 31.76 -11.18
C PRO A 1083 17.62 30.94 -10.90
N ARG A 1084 17.52 29.97 -9.99
CA ARG A 1084 18.60 29.02 -9.74
C ARG A 1084 18.64 28.01 -10.87
N SER A 1085 19.84 27.70 -11.36
CA SER A 1085 20.04 26.77 -12.48
C SER A 1085 19.73 25.29 -12.14
N ASP A 1086 19.42 24.96 -10.88
CA ASP A 1086 19.17 23.61 -10.37
C ASP A 1086 17.69 23.31 -10.03
N ALA A 1087 16.79 24.27 -10.19
CA ALA A 1087 15.35 24.09 -9.94
C ALA A 1087 14.65 23.46 -11.16
N ARG A 1088 13.86 22.39 -10.93
CA ARG A 1088 12.94 21.88 -11.97
C ARG A 1088 11.93 22.95 -12.35
N VAL A 1089 11.65 23.10 -13.64
CA VAL A 1089 10.69 24.08 -14.14
C VAL A 1089 9.28 23.74 -13.65
N ASP A 1090 8.66 24.68 -12.95
CA ASP A 1090 7.25 24.62 -12.57
C ASP A 1090 6.38 24.97 -13.79
N TRP A 1091 6.18 23.96 -14.64
CA TRP A 1091 5.38 24.08 -15.86
C TRP A 1091 3.92 24.43 -15.59
N GLU A 1092 3.40 24.13 -14.40
CA GLU A 1092 2.06 24.53 -13.98
C GLU A 1092 2.03 26.06 -13.80
N SER A 1093 2.94 26.63 -13.03
CA SER A 1093 3.06 28.08 -12.89
C SER A 1093 3.35 28.78 -14.22
N VAL A 1094 4.27 28.27 -15.04
CA VAL A 1094 4.61 28.85 -16.35
C VAL A 1094 3.39 28.86 -17.28
N SER A 1095 2.59 27.80 -17.29
CA SER A 1095 1.36 27.70 -18.09
C SER A 1095 0.24 28.61 -17.55
N LEU A 1096 0.21 28.83 -16.24
CA LEU A 1096 -0.72 29.74 -15.55
C LEU A 1096 -0.26 31.21 -15.56
N TRP A 1097 0.90 31.54 -16.15
CA TRP A 1097 1.35 32.93 -16.26
C TRP A 1097 0.48 33.73 -17.23
N ASN A 1098 0.19 33.16 -18.41
CA ASN A 1098 -0.80 33.67 -19.37
C ASN A 1098 -1.42 32.51 -20.16
N PRO A 1099 -2.58 31.96 -19.73
CA PRO A 1099 -3.18 30.75 -20.30
C PRO A 1099 -3.58 30.87 -21.78
N GLU A 1100 -3.63 32.08 -22.35
CA GLU A 1100 -3.93 32.28 -23.77
C GLU A 1100 -2.73 32.03 -24.67
N TRP A 1101 -1.51 31.93 -24.11
CA TRP A 1101 -0.27 31.78 -24.85
C TRP A 1101 0.46 30.50 -24.42
N ARG A 1102 0.74 29.64 -25.39
CA ARG A 1102 1.56 28.45 -25.19
C ARG A 1102 3.03 28.86 -25.11
N VAL A 1103 3.70 28.49 -24.02
CA VAL A 1103 5.14 28.72 -23.85
C VAL A 1103 5.94 27.57 -24.46
N VAL A 1104 6.91 27.90 -25.33
CA VAL A 1104 7.84 26.97 -25.97
C VAL A 1104 9.27 27.43 -25.66
N ALA A 1105 9.85 26.93 -24.58
CA ALA A 1105 11.18 27.31 -24.10
C ALA A 1105 11.96 26.08 -23.57
N PRO A 1106 13.30 26.08 -23.59
CA PRO A 1106 14.13 25.02 -23.03
C PRO A 1106 14.08 25.03 -21.50
N GLU A 1107 14.28 23.89 -20.85
CA GLU A 1107 14.70 23.85 -19.44
C GLU A 1107 16.20 24.17 -19.35
N PHE A 1108 16.54 25.45 -19.44
CA PHE A 1108 17.94 25.91 -19.49
C PHE A 1108 18.13 27.16 -18.62
N GLU A 1109 19.20 27.15 -17.81
CA GLU A 1109 19.58 28.23 -16.89
C GLU A 1109 18.43 28.76 -16.01
N GLY A 1110 17.57 27.86 -15.52
CA GLY A 1110 16.45 28.21 -14.65
C GLY A 1110 15.25 28.83 -15.38
N THR A 1111 15.17 28.68 -16.70
CA THR A 1111 14.03 29.10 -17.54
C THR A 1111 13.35 27.90 -18.21
N PRO A 1112 12.08 28.01 -18.67
CA PRO A 1112 11.17 29.11 -18.38
C PRO A 1112 10.77 29.14 -16.91
N ALA A 1113 10.52 30.33 -16.36
CA ALA A 1113 10.09 30.48 -14.97
C ALA A 1113 9.10 31.62 -14.81
N LYS A 1114 8.07 31.42 -13.99
CA LYS A 1114 7.16 32.48 -13.56
C LYS A 1114 7.73 33.15 -12.32
N LEU A 1115 8.15 34.40 -12.47
CA LEU A 1115 8.63 35.24 -11.40
C LEU A 1115 7.47 36.02 -10.77
N LEU A 1116 7.43 36.07 -9.44
CA LEU A 1116 6.44 36.86 -8.71
C LEU A 1116 6.62 38.36 -8.96
N ASP A 1117 7.87 38.83 -9.09
CA ASP A 1117 8.23 40.21 -9.43
C ASP A 1117 9.57 40.27 -10.19
N PHE A 1118 9.68 41.17 -11.18
CA PHE A 1118 10.95 41.59 -11.78
C PHE A 1118 10.92 43.08 -12.13
N ALA A 1119 11.90 43.85 -11.66
CA ALA A 1119 12.03 45.28 -11.90
C ALA A 1119 10.70 46.06 -11.69
N GLY A 1120 9.97 45.73 -10.61
CA GLY A 1120 8.72 46.40 -10.23
C GLY A 1120 7.48 45.97 -11.02
N LYS A 1121 7.56 44.91 -11.83
CA LYS A 1121 6.40 44.26 -12.46
C LYS A 1121 6.16 42.90 -11.83
N GLN A 1122 4.93 42.72 -11.34
CA GLN A 1122 4.47 41.44 -10.82
C GLN A 1122 4.03 40.51 -11.96
N ASN A 1123 4.04 39.20 -11.71
CA ASN A 1123 3.63 38.16 -12.66
C ASN A 1123 4.42 38.24 -13.98
N VAL A 1124 5.72 37.95 -13.92
CA VAL A 1124 6.66 38.05 -15.07
C VAL A 1124 7.07 36.66 -15.53
N LEU A 1125 7.01 36.38 -16.81
CA LEU A 1125 7.61 35.18 -17.38
C LEU A 1125 9.04 35.47 -17.79
N LEU A 1126 9.94 34.59 -17.40
CA LEU A 1126 11.33 34.58 -17.82
C LEU A 1126 11.55 33.45 -18.83
N THR A 1127 12.18 33.75 -19.96
CA THR A 1127 12.57 32.78 -21.00
C THR A 1127 14.05 32.95 -21.35
N HIS A 1128 14.64 31.90 -21.93
CA HIS A 1128 15.95 31.94 -22.59
C HIS A 1128 15.86 31.15 -23.90
N PRO A 1129 16.50 31.56 -25.00
CA PRO A 1129 16.51 30.77 -26.23
C PRO A 1129 17.13 29.37 -26.03
N PHE A 1130 16.79 28.41 -26.90
CA PHE A 1130 17.32 27.04 -26.83
C PHE A 1130 18.83 27.00 -27.11
N ASP A 1131 19.24 27.72 -28.15
CA ASP A 1131 20.62 27.85 -28.62
C ASP A 1131 20.73 29.13 -29.48
N ARG A 1132 21.91 29.38 -30.07
CA ARG A 1132 22.18 30.57 -30.90
C ARG A 1132 21.26 30.74 -32.10
N GLU A 1133 20.67 29.65 -32.59
CA GLU A 1133 19.86 29.62 -33.80
C GLU A 1133 18.37 29.44 -33.50
N LYS A 1134 18.04 28.73 -32.41
CA LYS A 1134 16.67 28.33 -32.05
C LYS A 1134 16.10 29.19 -30.91
N PRO A 1135 15.08 30.04 -31.18
CA PRO A 1135 14.48 30.90 -30.17
C PRO A 1135 13.53 30.18 -29.22
N ALA A 1136 13.39 30.70 -28.01
CA ALA A 1136 12.21 30.44 -27.18
C ALA A 1136 11.03 31.26 -27.70
N ALA A 1137 9.80 30.79 -27.52
CA ALA A 1137 8.65 31.46 -28.09
C ALA A 1137 7.36 31.35 -27.26
N LEU A 1138 6.48 32.32 -27.48
CA LEU A 1138 5.10 32.34 -27.03
C LEU A 1138 4.18 32.25 -28.25
N GLU A 1139 3.32 31.24 -28.28
CA GLU A 1139 2.46 30.94 -29.42
C GLU A 1139 0.98 31.07 -29.06
N ARG A 1140 0.22 31.69 -29.96
CA ARG A 1140 -1.25 31.76 -29.86
C ARG A 1140 -1.87 31.76 -31.25
N GLU A 1141 -2.90 30.94 -31.46
CA GLU A 1141 -3.80 31.08 -32.59
C GLU A 1141 -4.94 32.05 -32.25
N LEU A 1142 -5.21 33.01 -33.13
CA LEU A 1142 -6.39 33.87 -33.03
C LEU A 1142 -6.88 34.33 -34.41
N THR A 1143 -8.14 34.71 -34.50
CA THR A 1143 -8.70 35.32 -35.71
C THR A 1143 -8.71 36.84 -35.55
N ILE A 1144 -8.03 37.56 -36.44
CA ILE A 1144 -8.02 39.02 -36.43
C ILE A 1144 -9.38 39.51 -36.96
N PRO A 1145 -10.16 40.32 -36.21
CA PRO A 1145 -11.48 40.75 -36.65
C PRO A 1145 -11.43 41.57 -37.94
N ALA A 1146 -12.31 41.28 -38.90
CA ALA A 1146 -12.46 42.07 -40.12
C ALA A 1146 -12.99 43.49 -39.80
N GLY A 1147 -12.45 44.52 -40.47
CA GLY A 1147 -12.91 45.90 -40.32
C GLY A 1147 -12.57 46.59 -39.00
N GLN A 1148 -11.63 46.03 -38.21
CA GLN A 1148 -11.17 46.63 -36.95
C GLN A 1148 -9.65 46.85 -36.97
N LYS A 1149 -9.20 47.96 -36.40
CA LYS A 1149 -7.78 48.21 -36.17
C LYS A 1149 -7.32 47.31 -35.03
N THR A 1150 -6.42 46.38 -35.30
CA THR A 1150 -5.94 45.41 -34.30
C THR A 1150 -4.46 45.61 -34.02
N THR A 1151 -4.10 45.76 -32.75
CA THR A 1151 -2.71 45.97 -32.31
C THR A 1151 -2.31 44.93 -31.27
N LEU A 1152 -1.11 44.38 -31.41
CA LEU A 1152 -0.44 43.58 -30.38
C LEU A 1152 0.45 44.51 -29.55
N LYS A 1153 0.24 44.54 -28.24
CA LYS A 1153 1.05 45.29 -27.28
C LYS A 1153 1.81 44.33 -26.39
N LEU A 1154 3.11 44.52 -26.32
CA LEU A 1154 4.05 43.76 -25.51
C LEU A 1154 4.74 44.69 -24.53
N LEU A 1155 5.01 44.21 -23.32
CA LEU A 1155 5.93 44.85 -22.39
C LEU A 1155 7.00 43.86 -22.01
N VAL A 1156 8.22 44.11 -22.49
CA VAL A 1156 9.36 43.19 -22.39
C VAL A 1156 10.58 43.86 -21.79
N ALA A 1157 11.46 43.08 -21.17
CA ALA A 1157 12.74 43.56 -20.65
C ALA A 1157 13.86 42.55 -20.96
N ALA A 1158 15.10 43.03 -20.92
CA ALA A 1158 16.31 42.22 -21.00
C ALA A 1158 17.02 42.20 -19.64
N HIS A 1159 17.89 41.21 -19.47
CA HIS A 1159 18.73 41.11 -18.28
C HIS A 1159 19.69 42.32 -18.15
N GLU A 1160 20.10 42.66 -16.93
CA GLU A 1160 20.98 43.83 -16.69
C GLU A 1160 22.35 43.75 -17.38
N LYS A 1161 22.78 42.54 -17.77
CA LYS A 1161 24.07 42.26 -18.42
C LYS A 1161 23.95 41.80 -19.89
N GLY A 1162 22.74 41.79 -20.45
CA GLY A 1162 22.49 41.20 -21.75
C GLY A 1162 21.46 41.98 -22.57
N ASP A 1163 21.37 41.60 -23.83
CA ASP A 1163 20.31 41.97 -24.74
C ASP A 1163 19.75 40.70 -25.39
N TRP A 1164 18.61 40.81 -26.05
CA TRP A 1164 18.05 39.75 -26.86
C TRP A 1164 17.15 40.29 -27.96
N GLU A 1165 16.95 39.52 -29.01
CA GLU A 1165 16.17 39.95 -30.16
C GLU A 1165 14.73 39.44 -30.09
N LEU A 1166 13.78 40.37 -30.00
CA LEU A 1166 12.36 40.10 -30.12
C LEU A 1166 11.98 39.97 -31.59
N ARG A 1167 11.44 38.82 -31.99
CA ARG A 1167 10.83 38.62 -33.30
C ARG A 1167 9.34 38.33 -33.14
N VAL A 1168 8.49 39.06 -33.86
CA VAL A 1168 7.05 38.81 -33.90
C VAL A 1168 6.71 38.27 -35.26
N LEU A 1169 6.20 37.05 -35.33
CA LEU A 1169 5.81 36.40 -36.58
C LEU A 1169 4.31 36.13 -36.59
N ALA A 1170 3.70 36.25 -37.77
CA ALA A 1170 2.34 35.80 -38.03
C ALA A 1170 2.37 34.76 -39.16
N ASN A 1171 1.89 33.55 -38.89
CA ASN A 1171 1.94 32.42 -39.82
C ASN A 1171 3.36 32.18 -40.39
N GLY A 1172 4.38 32.34 -39.56
CA GLY A 1172 5.79 32.18 -39.93
C GLY A 1172 6.42 33.34 -40.70
N LYS A 1173 5.67 34.40 -41.03
CA LYS A 1173 6.22 35.62 -41.65
C LYS A 1173 6.55 36.67 -40.60
N PRO A 1174 7.76 37.27 -40.60
CA PRO A 1174 8.14 38.27 -39.61
C PRO A 1174 7.38 39.58 -39.83
N LEU A 1175 6.79 40.10 -38.76
CA LEU A 1175 6.14 41.41 -38.67
C LEU A 1175 7.00 42.43 -37.95
N LEU A 1176 7.82 41.97 -36.99
CA LEU A 1176 8.76 42.82 -36.24
C LEU A 1176 10.03 42.03 -35.92
N LYS A 1177 11.16 42.72 -35.97
CA LYS A 1177 12.46 42.27 -35.45
C LYS A 1177 13.10 43.45 -34.73
N GLN A 1178 13.29 43.36 -33.41
CA GLN A 1178 13.78 44.46 -32.58
C GLN A 1178 14.71 43.94 -31.48
N LEU A 1179 15.86 44.60 -31.29
CA LEU A 1179 16.76 44.32 -30.19
C LEU A 1179 16.23 44.93 -28.89
N ILE A 1180 16.10 44.11 -27.85
CA ILE A 1180 15.69 44.50 -26.50
C ILE A 1180 16.95 44.53 -25.63
N ALA A 1181 17.41 45.74 -25.30
CA ALA A 1181 18.57 45.99 -24.46
C ALA A 1181 18.23 47.08 -23.43
N ARG A 1182 18.82 47.04 -22.23
CA ARG A 1182 18.53 48.07 -21.20
C ARG A 1182 18.91 49.48 -21.70
N GLN A 1183 17.95 50.41 -21.72
CA GLN A 1183 18.17 51.80 -22.14
C GLN A 1183 18.12 52.74 -20.92
N GLY A 1184 19.29 53.09 -20.39
CA GLY A 1184 19.40 53.99 -19.23
C GLY A 1184 18.75 53.42 -17.96
N THR A 1185 17.89 54.21 -17.29
CA THR A 1185 17.20 53.81 -16.05
C THR A 1185 15.92 53.02 -16.30
N GLU A 1186 15.38 53.00 -17.53
CA GLU A 1186 14.15 52.29 -17.87
C GLU A 1186 14.42 50.83 -18.24
N THR A 1187 13.89 49.89 -17.45
CA THR A 1187 14.14 48.45 -17.62
C THR A 1187 13.14 47.78 -18.57
N TRP A 1188 11.90 48.27 -18.63
CA TRP A 1188 10.81 47.70 -19.43
C TRP A 1188 10.55 48.50 -20.69
N GLN A 1189 10.52 47.83 -21.85
CA GLN A 1189 10.28 48.42 -23.16
C GLN A 1189 8.90 48.02 -23.70
N PRO A 1190 8.00 48.99 -23.95
CA PRO A 1190 6.75 48.72 -24.63
C PRO A 1190 6.99 48.54 -26.13
N VAL A 1191 6.44 47.48 -26.71
CA VAL A 1191 6.51 47.19 -28.15
C VAL A 1191 5.09 47.04 -28.68
N THR A 1192 4.77 47.74 -29.77
CA THR A 1192 3.45 47.65 -30.41
C THR A 1192 3.59 47.22 -31.86
N VAL A 1193 2.83 46.21 -32.28
CA VAL A 1193 2.79 45.70 -33.66
C VAL A 1193 1.38 45.84 -34.21
N ASP A 1194 1.24 46.45 -35.38
CA ASP A 1194 -0.05 46.56 -36.07
C ASP A 1194 -0.39 45.25 -36.79
N LEU A 1195 -1.47 44.61 -36.36
CA LEU A 1195 -1.99 43.38 -36.94
C LEU A 1195 -3.18 43.64 -37.88
N THR A 1196 -3.61 44.88 -38.05
CA THR A 1196 -4.71 45.29 -38.93
C THR A 1196 -4.58 44.77 -40.37
N PRO A 1197 -3.37 44.71 -40.98
CA PRO A 1197 -3.22 44.13 -42.33
C PRO A 1197 -3.63 42.65 -42.43
N LEU A 1198 -3.76 41.94 -41.31
CA LEU A 1198 -4.16 40.54 -41.22
C LEU A 1198 -5.64 40.35 -40.87
N ALA A 1199 -6.43 41.43 -40.85
CA ALA A 1199 -7.85 41.42 -40.53
C ALA A 1199 -8.66 40.43 -41.39
N GLY A 1200 -9.61 39.74 -40.76
CA GLY A 1200 -10.45 38.71 -41.36
C GLY A 1200 -9.79 37.33 -41.50
N ARG A 1201 -8.54 37.15 -41.05
CA ARG A 1201 -7.80 35.88 -41.19
C ARG A 1201 -7.52 35.24 -39.82
N LYS A 1202 -7.51 33.90 -39.79
CA LYS A 1202 -6.94 33.13 -38.67
C LYS A 1202 -5.42 33.17 -38.77
N VAL A 1203 -4.75 33.60 -37.70
CA VAL A 1203 -3.30 33.75 -37.65
C VAL A 1203 -2.72 33.06 -36.41
N THR A 1204 -1.63 32.36 -36.61
CA THR A 1204 -0.74 31.88 -35.54
C THR A 1204 0.29 32.95 -35.28
N LEU A 1205 0.16 33.66 -34.17
CA LEU A 1205 1.19 34.58 -33.69
C LEU A 1205 2.24 33.79 -32.92
N ARG A 1206 3.51 34.05 -33.25
CA ARG A 1206 4.67 33.49 -32.56
C ARG A 1206 5.59 34.64 -32.16
N LEU A 1207 5.76 34.84 -30.86
CA LEU A 1207 6.62 35.88 -30.27
C LEU A 1207 7.89 35.21 -29.79
N GLU A 1208 9.01 35.55 -30.38
CA GLU A 1208 10.27 34.85 -30.16
C GLU A 1208 11.24 35.69 -29.35
N ASN A 1209 11.84 35.07 -28.35
CA ASN A 1209 13.08 35.50 -27.71
C ASN A 1209 14.23 34.75 -28.39
N ALA A 1210 14.82 35.42 -29.38
CA ALA A 1210 15.94 34.93 -30.17
C ALA A 1210 17.25 35.50 -29.67
N ALA A 1211 18.32 34.72 -29.83
CA ALA A 1211 19.67 35.17 -29.49
C ALA A 1211 20.19 36.20 -30.51
N ASN A 1212 20.90 37.22 -30.03
CA ASN A 1212 21.64 38.17 -30.87
C ASN A 1212 23.18 37.98 -30.76
N GLY A 1213 23.69 37.64 -29.57
CA GLY A 1213 25.12 37.45 -29.30
C GLY A 1213 25.44 36.26 -28.39
N TRP A 1214 24.43 35.56 -27.88
CA TRP A 1214 24.53 34.44 -26.93
C TRP A 1214 25.18 34.84 -25.60
N SER A 1215 24.84 36.02 -25.10
CA SER A 1215 25.35 36.56 -23.84
C SER A 1215 24.22 37.17 -23.02
N TRP A 1216 23.71 36.42 -22.03
CA TRP A 1216 22.62 36.83 -21.13
C TRP A 1216 21.28 37.15 -21.84
N GLU A 1217 20.87 36.28 -22.76
CA GLU A 1217 19.71 36.45 -23.68
C GLU A 1217 18.34 36.23 -23.01
N PHE A 1218 18.22 36.56 -21.73
CA PHE A 1218 17.01 36.33 -20.95
C PHE A 1218 15.91 37.32 -21.31
N GLY A 1219 14.80 36.78 -21.82
CA GLY A 1219 13.58 37.53 -22.10
C GLY A 1219 12.63 37.57 -20.91
N TYR A 1220 12.33 38.78 -20.43
CA TYR A 1220 11.33 39.01 -19.39
C TYR A 1220 10.05 39.55 -20.02
N TRP A 1221 8.92 38.91 -19.76
CA TRP A 1221 7.62 39.24 -20.35
C TRP A 1221 6.64 39.58 -19.24
N SER A 1222 5.92 40.70 -19.33
CA SER A 1222 4.92 41.09 -18.33
C SER A 1222 3.53 41.27 -18.94
N ILE A 1223 3.42 42.03 -20.03
CA ILE A 1223 2.13 42.31 -20.69
C ILE A 1223 2.19 41.79 -22.12
N ILE A 1224 1.21 40.98 -22.51
CA ILE A 1224 0.99 40.54 -23.88
C ILE A 1224 -0.51 40.62 -24.15
N GLU A 1225 -0.91 41.63 -24.92
CA GLU A 1225 -2.32 41.95 -25.14
C GLU A 1225 -2.58 42.24 -26.61
N VAL A 1226 -3.63 41.62 -27.17
CA VAL A 1226 -4.14 41.94 -28.51
C VAL A 1226 -5.42 42.75 -28.35
N LYS A 1227 -5.43 44.00 -28.83
CA LYS A 1227 -6.62 44.87 -28.81
C LYS A 1227 -7.12 45.14 -30.22
N SER A 1228 -8.42 44.97 -30.43
CA SER A 1228 -9.12 45.35 -31.67
C SER A 1228 -10.12 46.46 -31.39
N GLU A 1229 -10.06 47.54 -32.15
CA GLU A 1229 -10.95 48.69 -32.04
C GLU A 1229 -11.66 48.92 -33.38
N ARG A 1230 -12.98 49.18 -33.35
CA ARG A 1230 -13.74 49.51 -34.57
C ARG A 1230 -13.27 50.87 -35.10
N VAL A 1231 -12.85 50.91 -36.36
CA VAL A 1231 -12.55 52.19 -37.03
C VAL A 1231 -13.88 52.88 -37.30
N ALA A 1232 -14.10 54.05 -36.70
CA ALA A 1232 -15.25 54.89 -37.03
C ALA A 1232 -15.13 55.33 -38.51
N ALA A 1233 -16.20 55.16 -39.29
CA ALA A 1233 -16.23 55.60 -40.68
C ALA A 1233 -16.03 57.12 -40.74
N ALA A 1234 -14.92 57.55 -41.37
CA ALA A 1234 -14.78 58.93 -41.83
C ALA A 1234 -15.71 59.13 -43.04
N ARG A 1235 -16.43 60.26 -43.05
CA ARG A 1235 -17.14 60.76 -44.23
C ARG A 1235 -16.17 61.11 -45.35
#